data_AF-A0A9E3U6U6-F1
#
_entry.id   AF-A0A9E3U6U6-F1
#
_cell.length_a   1.000
_cell.length_b   1.000
_cell.length_c   1.000
_cell.angle_alpha   90.00
_cell.angle_beta   90.00
_cell.angle_gamma   90.00
#
_symmetry.space_group_name_H-M   'P 1'
#
loop_
_entity.id
_entity.type
_entity.pdbx_description
1 polymer ?
#
loop_
_entity_poly.entity_id
_entity_poly.type
_entity_poly.pdbx_seq_one_letter_code
_entity_poly.pdbx_strand_id
1 'polypeptide(L)'
;MIRATPHAYLGLDSPTPGEWQAWHRAMLEERDAVLARVGFDPAVYDDPAGAWSDTSFRQVFLFMYDEALFDRARRRYCTAELFDRWKERFGRVDAVLLWHAYPRLGFDARTQFDFYRDMPGGLAKLRAEVSDVLHGRGARVFVDYNPWDAGSYDELAEIVRGLGADGVMLDTMTDLPEPMARAVGGGVVFAPELHPKDEELRHVRQSWAQWLDVGDGPSIPRLRWLVPRHRQLVIARWDTSRKRDIVYSFFNGAGLILWENVFGAYNPYTRDDRRLIAETGAIFDRYGELFARGEWLPLVPTGVAGLDANRWSDGARSILTLRNRTRETLHHRVADDAPIQGLRHAAFWGDRREISPGDLVAIEPEGVQAIVVDEPRSIASALAHFDALSRRAGAPEDEAPRPRPRLRSVSAAPIEEAAGPRMIALPGGAFTMTIRHPRREHGCYPDGATDDATWGWFYEDTITHEMALTLAPFAIRESAVTNAEIVAFVHATKYAPADPERFLAHITRDADGSLPAALPADVANLPVTFVSLDDARAFAAWQGHRLPTEAEWQWAAEGAGRGHRFPWGDGDRVFPPSLRPAFDRSTATPQGVTGLSGNAWELTESEHTDGHTRFVMLRGGVYLPPGESEWLPRRGARPNQEHAKYILLADGLDRSETVSFRTVVDRP
;
A
#
# COMPACT_ATOMS: atom_id res chain seq x y z
N MET A 1 19.51 34.45 9.61
CA MET A 1 19.32 34.62 8.14
C MET A 1 18.65 33.39 7.56
N ILE A 2 19.10 32.19 7.95
CA ILE A 2 18.48 30.93 7.56
C ILE A 2 17.17 30.71 8.33
N ARG A 3 16.13 30.29 7.63
CA ARG A 3 14.86 29.80 8.17
C ARG A 3 14.67 28.38 7.70
N ALA A 4 14.10 27.52 8.53
CA ALA A 4 13.86 26.12 8.20
C ALA A 4 12.60 25.61 8.90
N THR A 5 11.96 24.64 8.28
CA THR A 5 11.04 23.69 8.93
C THR A 5 11.85 22.46 9.35
N PRO A 6 11.24 21.45 10.00
CA PRO A 6 11.91 20.17 10.21
C PRO A 6 12.39 19.52 8.90
N HIS A 7 11.68 19.76 7.79
CA HIS A 7 11.89 19.01 6.55
C HIS A 7 12.56 19.81 5.42
N ALA A 8 12.58 21.14 5.50
CA ALA A 8 13.03 22.00 4.42
C ALA A 8 13.74 23.26 4.91
N TYR A 9 14.68 23.75 4.10
CA TYR A 9 15.21 25.11 4.24
C TYR A 9 14.33 26.06 3.43
N LEU A 10 14.00 27.20 4.03
CA LEU A 10 13.16 28.23 3.42
C LEU A 10 14.06 29.31 2.81
N GLY A 11 13.80 29.60 1.53
CA GLY A 11 14.47 30.65 0.78
C GLY A 11 13.87 32.03 1.01
N LEU A 12 14.54 33.02 0.42
CA LEU A 12 14.04 34.39 0.33
C LEU A 12 13.05 34.49 -0.83
N ASP A 13 11.97 35.24 -0.66
CA ASP A 13 11.02 35.50 -1.75
C ASP A 13 11.52 36.66 -2.62
N SER A 14 11.77 36.38 -3.90
CA SER A 14 12.26 37.36 -4.89
C SER A 14 13.50 38.17 -4.45
N PRO A 15 14.59 37.53 -3.98
CA PRO A 15 15.75 38.25 -3.47
C PRO A 15 16.52 38.96 -4.59
N THR A 16 17.20 40.04 -4.23
CA THR A 16 18.26 40.59 -5.08
C THR A 16 19.44 39.60 -5.17
N PRO A 17 20.28 39.68 -6.21
CA PRO A 17 21.47 38.84 -6.33
C PRO A 17 22.40 38.89 -5.10
N GLY A 18 22.55 40.08 -4.49
CA GLY A 18 23.37 40.24 -3.28
C GLY A 18 22.79 39.57 -2.05
N GLU A 19 21.46 39.67 -1.84
CA GLU A 19 20.77 38.99 -0.75
C GLU A 19 20.84 37.47 -0.90
N TRP A 20 20.62 36.96 -2.12
CA TRP A 20 20.76 35.54 -2.40
C TRP A 20 22.19 35.04 -2.18
N GLN A 21 23.22 35.78 -2.63
CA GLN A 21 24.62 35.41 -2.38
C GLN A 21 24.96 35.38 -0.89
N ALA A 22 24.43 36.31 -0.09
CA ALA A 22 24.60 36.30 1.36
C ALA A 22 23.90 35.08 2.00
N TRP A 23 22.66 34.79 1.58
CA TRP A 23 21.90 33.63 2.05
C TRP A 23 22.56 32.31 1.65
N HIS A 24 23.02 32.17 0.40
CA HIS A 24 23.67 30.97 -0.10
C HIS A 24 24.98 30.66 0.64
N ARG A 25 25.80 31.69 0.92
CA ARG A 25 26.99 31.50 1.77
C ARG A 25 26.62 31.02 3.17
N ALA A 26 25.62 31.62 3.79
CA ALA A 26 25.13 31.17 5.10
C ALA A 26 24.61 29.71 5.04
N MET A 27 23.94 29.31 3.95
CA MET A 27 23.46 27.95 3.72
C MET A 27 24.59 26.92 3.58
N LEU A 28 25.72 27.29 2.95
CA LEU A 28 26.91 26.46 2.87
C LEU A 28 27.59 26.31 4.23
N GLU A 29 27.75 27.41 4.96
CA GLU A 29 28.30 27.39 6.33
C GLU A 29 27.45 26.53 7.28
N GLU A 30 26.13 26.64 7.19
CA GLU A 30 25.18 25.80 7.95
C GLU A 30 25.28 24.34 7.54
N ARG A 31 25.39 24.05 6.24
CA ARG A 31 25.55 22.66 5.76
C ARG A 31 26.80 22.04 6.37
N ASP A 32 27.94 22.72 6.27
CA ASP A 32 29.21 22.20 6.77
C ASP A 32 29.18 22.06 8.30
N ALA A 33 28.54 23.00 9.02
CA ALA A 33 28.36 22.92 10.46
C ALA A 33 27.48 21.73 10.88
N VAL A 34 26.37 21.47 10.18
CA VAL A 34 25.47 20.34 10.46
C VAL A 34 26.18 19.02 10.19
N LEU A 35 26.81 18.86 9.02
CA LEU A 35 27.53 17.63 8.65
C LEU A 35 28.68 17.33 9.63
N ALA A 36 29.41 18.36 10.06
CA ALA A 36 30.45 18.22 11.08
C ALA A 36 29.86 17.82 12.45
N ARG A 37 28.75 18.43 12.87
CA ARG A 37 28.08 18.13 14.14
C ARG A 37 27.62 16.68 14.22
N VAL A 38 27.06 16.15 13.14
CA VAL A 38 26.54 14.77 13.10
C VAL A 38 27.63 13.72 12.81
N GLY A 39 28.87 14.16 12.57
CA GLY A 39 29.98 13.28 12.23
C GLY A 39 29.75 12.54 10.91
N PHE A 40 29.21 13.23 9.91
CA PHE A 40 28.92 12.63 8.60
C PHE A 40 30.18 12.11 7.92
N ASP A 41 30.13 10.86 7.46
CA ASP A 41 31.17 10.24 6.64
C ASP A 41 30.64 10.03 5.21
N PRO A 42 31.22 10.68 4.18
CA PRO A 42 30.80 10.48 2.80
C PRO A 42 30.97 9.04 2.29
N ALA A 43 31.78 8.20 2.95
CA ALA A 43 32.01 6.81 2.55
C ALA A 43 30.70 5.99 2.48
N VAL A 44 29.69 6.34 3.26
CA VAL A 44 28.34 5.73 3.24
C VAL A 44 27.72 5.81 1.84
N TYR A 45 27.96 6.92 1.13
CA TYR A 45 27.48 7.13 -0.22
C TYR A 45 28.44 6.57 -1.28
N ASP A 46 29.70 6.34 -0.95
CA ASP A 46 30.69 5.81 -1.89
C ASP A 46 30.63 4.27 -2.04
N ASP A 47 29.82 3.58 -1.23
CA ASP A 47 29.55 2.15 -1.41
C ASP A 47 28.95 1.87 -2.81
N PRO A 48 29.65 1.10 -3.67
CA PRO A 48 29.16 0.73 -5.00
C PRO A 48 27.85 -0.06 -4.97
N ALA A 49 27.61 -0.86 -3.93
CA ALA A 49 26.41 -1.70 -3.84
C ALA A 49 25.12 -0.87 -3.70
N GLY A 50 25.21 0.30 -3.06
CA GLY A 50 24.11 1.26 -2.94
C GLY A 50 24.11 2.37 -4.00
N ALA A 51 25.11 2.46 -4.88
CA ALA A 51 25.28 3.61 -5.79
C ALA A 51 24.08 3.87 -6.72
N TRP A 52 23.31 2.83 -7.03
CA TRP A 52 22.10 2.95 -7.84
C TRP A 52 21.01 3.81 -7.17
N SER A 53 20.98 3.92 -5.83
CA SER A 53 19.95 4.69 -5.12
C SER A 53 20.07 6.19 -5.39
N ASP A 54 21.29 6.67 -5.67
CA ASP A 54 21.57 8.07 -5.97
C ASP A 54 20.73 8.56 -7.17
N THR A 55 20.38 7.66 -8.10
CA THR A 55 19.55 7.93 -9.29
C THR A 55 18.26 7.10 -9.34
N SER A 56 17.76 6.65 -8.19
CA SER A 56 16.46 5.98 -8.09
C SER A 56 15.36 7.04 -7.91
N PHE A 57 14.72 7.48 -8.99
CA PHE A 57 13.77 8.61 -8.96
C PHE A 57 12.32 8.15 -8.84
N ARG A 58 11.99 6.93 -9.27
CA ARG A 58 10.62 6.39 -9.22
C ARG A 58 10.63 5.01 -8.56
N GLN A 59 10.04 4.94 -7.38
CA GLN A 59 9.78 3.68 -6.69
C GLN A 59 8.28 3.40 -6.70
N VAL A 60 7.87 2.21 -7.11
CA VAL A 60 6.46 1.78 -7.05
C VAL A 60 6.22 1.05 -5.73
N PHE A 61 5.11 1.38 -5.06
CA PHE A 61 4.57 0.60 -3.95
C PHE A 61 3.63 -0.47 -4.50
N LEU A 62 3.92 -1.75 -4.22
CA LEU A 62 3.10 -2.88 -4.66
C LEU A 62 2.66 -3.72 -3.46
N PHE A 63 1.35 -3.77 -3.21
CA PHE A 63 0.78 -4.80 -2.36
C PHE A 63 0.86 -6.16 -3.03
N MET A 64 1.33 -7.15 -2.27
CA MET A 64 1.45 -8.52 -2.77
C MET A 64 0.11 -9.23 -2.96
N TYR A 65 -0.97 -8.65 -2.44
CA TYR A 65 -2.35 -9.08 -2.66
C TYR A 65 -3.05 -8.40 -3.85
N ASP A 66 -2.38 -7.51 -4.58
CA ASP A 66 -2.99 -6.85 -5.74
C ASP A 66 -3.33 -7.90 -6.81
N GLU A 67 -4.57 -7.90 -7.29
CA GLU A 67 -5.06 -8.85 -8.30
C GLU A 67 -4.28 -8.73 -9.63
N ALA A 68 -3.61 -7.60 -9.88
CA ALA A 68 -2.73 -7.43 -11.04
C ALA A 68 -1.37 -8.14 -10.86
N LEU A 69 -0.93 -8.43 -9.64
CA LEU A 69 0.31 -9.17 -9.38
C LEU A 69 0.10 -10.68 -9.47
N PHE A 70 -0.95 -11.23 -8.84
CA PHE A 70 -1.19 -12.67 -8.80
C PHE A 70 -2.56 -13.06 -9.33
N ASP A 71 -2.58 -13.79 -10.44
CA ASP A 71 -3.80 -14.35 -11.02
C ASP A 71 -4.16 -15.63 -10.27
N ARG A 72 -5.15 -15.54 -9.37
CA ARG A 72 -5.63 -16.68 -8.57
C ARG A 72 -6.22 -17.80 -9.41
N ALA A 73 -6.94 -17.47 -10.49
CA ALA A 73 -7.60 -18.47 -11.33
C ALA A 73 -6.57 -19.31 -12.09
N ARG A 74 -5.47 -18.68 -12.53
CA ARG A 74 -4.36 -19.35 -13.22
C ARG A 74 -3.21 -19.76 -12.31
N ARG A 75 -3.23 -19.34 -11.05
CA ARG A 75 -2.19 -19.56 -10.01
C ARG A 75 -0.78 -19.15 -10.44
N ARG A 76 -0.66 -17.97 -11.05
CA ARG A 76 0.63 -17.45 -11.56
C ARG A 76 0.83 -15.99 -11.20
N TYR A 77 2.09 -15.60 -11.06
CA TYR A 77 2.45 -14.19 -11.01
C TYR A 77 2.40 -13.57 -12.42
N CYS A 78 1.92 -12.33 -12.49
CA CYS A 78 1.79 -11.51 -13.69
C CYS A 78 2.76 -10.31 -13.64
N THR A 79 3.90 -10.48 -12.97
CA THR A 79 4.86 -9.40 -12.68
C THR A 79 5.38 -8.71 -13.93
N ALA A 80 5.63 -9.48 -14.99
CA ALA A 80 6.08 -8.95 -16.27
C ALA A 80 5.04 -8.00 -16.88
N GLU A 81 3.79 -8.45 -16.95
CA GLU A 81 2.67 -7.70 -17.51
C GLU A 81 2.36 -6.45 -16.66
N LEU A 82 2.44 -6.57 -15.34
CA LEU A 82 2.24 -5.46 -14.42
C LEU A 82 3.34 -4.40 -14.58
N PHE A 83 4.61 -4.82 -14.64
CA PHE A 83 5.73 -3.91 -14.84
C PHE A 83 5.64 -3.18 -16.18
N ASP A 84 5.29 -3.89 -17.25
CA ASP A 84 5.17 -3.30 -18.58
C ASP A 84 4.05 -2.24 -18.61
N ARG A 85 2.96 -2.44 -17.85
CA ARG A 85 1.89 -1.44 -17.65
C ARG A 85 2.40 -0.19 -16.92
N TRP A 86 3.17 -0.34 -15.84
CA TRP A 86 3.78 0.82 -15.18
C TRP A 86 4.74 1.55 -16.11
N LYS A 87 5.51 0.81 -16.91
CA LYS A 87 6.42 1.40 -17.89
C LYS A 87 5.67 2.23 -18.91
N GLU A 88 4.53 1.73 -19.39
CA GLU A 88 3.66 2.44 -20.31
C GLU A 88 3.16 3.76 -19.70
N ARG A 89 2.64 3.70 -18.47
CA ARG A 89 1.98 4.81 -17.77
C ARG A 89 2.93 5.86 -17.20
N PHE A 90 4.08 5.45 -16.65
CA PHE A 90 4.98 6.31 -15.86
C PHE A 90 6.39 6.46 -16.45
N GLY A 91 6.73 5.71 -17.50
CA GLY A 91 8.10 5.61 -17.99
C GLY A 91 8.92 4.62 -17.18
N ARG A 92 10.24 4.78 -17.12
CA ARG A 92 11.10 3.85 -16.38
C ARG A 92 10.69 3.77 -14.89
N VAL A 93 10.73 2.58 -14.31
CA VAL A 93 10.57 2.33 -12.87
C VAL A 93 11.91 1.87 -12.33
N ASP A 94 12.41 2.52 -11.28
CA ASP A 94 13.76 2.29 -10.75
C ASP A 94 13.76 1.26 -9.63
N ALA A 95 12.70 1.23 -8.82
CA ALA A 95 12.52 0.27 -7.73
C ALA A 95 11.05 -0.11 -7.53
N VAL A 96 10.81 -1.27 -6.93
CA VAL A 96 9.49 -1.74 -6.51
C VAL A 96 9.58 -2.22 -5.06
N LEU A 97 8.75 -1.67 -4.20
CA LEU A 97 8.53 -2.15 -2.84
C LEU A 97 7.45 -3.22 -2.88
N LEU A 98 7.81 -4.43 -2.47
CA LEU A 98 6.87 -5.51 -2.20
C LEU A 98 6.36 -5.33 -0.77
N TRP A 99 5.06 -5.21 -0.60
CA TRP A 99 4.41 -5.06 0.70
C TRP A 99 3.47 -6.24 0.97
N HIS A 100 3.74 -7.00 2.04
CA HIS A 100 3.17 -8.33 2.16
C HIS A 100 1.75 -8.40 2.73
N ALA A 101 1.40 -7.70 3.82
CA ALA A 101 0.22 -8.13 4.57
C ALA A 101 -0.56 -7.13 5.43
N TYR A 102 -0.23 -5.85 5.59
CA TYR A 102 -1.22 -4.94 6.21
C TYR A 102 -2.36 -4.64 5.21
N PRO A 103 -3.66 -4.69 5.59
CA PRO A 103 -4.27 -4.88 6.92
C PRO A 103 -4.70 -6.31 7.28
N ARG A 104 -4.14 -7.35 6.66
CA ARG A 104 -4.37 -8.77 6.97
C ARG A 104 -3.62 -9.27 8.21
N LEU A 105 -2.53 -8.60 8.62
CA LEU A 105 -1.78 -8.92 9.84
C LEU A 105 -2.65 -8.89 11.09
N GLY A 106 -2.34 -9.75 12.05
CA GLY A 106 -3.01 -9.81 13.35
C GLY A 106 -4.36 -10.51 13.39
N PHE A 107 -4.86 -11.02 12.27
CA PHE A 107 -6.02 -11.92 12.27
C PHE A 107 -5.69 -13.32 12.78
N ASP A 108 -4.46 -13.80 12.57
CA ASP A 108 -3.95 -15.08 13.07
C ASP A 108 -2.52 -14.89 13.63
N ALA A 109 -1.90 -15.97 14.11
CA ALA A 109 -0.58 -15.96 14.74
C ALA A 109 0.60 -15.73 13.77
N ARG A 110 0.36 -15.64 12.45
CA ARG A 110 1.44 -15.34 11.51
C ARG A 110 1.99 -13.95 11.71
N THR A 111 3.30 -13.88 11.55
CA THR A 111 4.11 -12.66 11.59
C THR A 111 4.28 -12.09 10.19
N GLN A 112 4.80 -10.87 10.11
CA GLN A 112 5.11 -10.19 8.87
C GLN A 112 5.90 -11.05 7.86
N PHE A 113 6.88 -11.81 8.33
CA PHE A 113 7.74 -12.62 7.47
C PHE A 113 7.08 -13.92 7.02
N ASP A 114 6.13 -14.46 7.78
CA ASP A 114 5.37 -15.64 7.37
C ASP A 114 4.56 -15.36 6.11
N PHE A 115 4.05 -14.13 5.93
CA PHE A 115 3.32 -13.78 4.71
C PHE A 115 4.21 -13.82 3.46
N TYR A 116 5.49 -13.47 3.55
CA TYR A 116 6.44 -13.67 2.45
C TYR A 116 6.64 -15.16 2.15
N ARG A 117 6.79 -15.99 3.19
CA ARG A 117 7.02 -17.43 3.06
C ARG A 117 5.79 -18.19 2.54
N ASP A 118 4.60 -17.73 2.92
CA ASP A 118 3.30 -18.33 2.59
C ASP A 118 2.74 -17.87 1.24
N MET A 119 3.40 -16.93 0.55
CA MET A 119 3.00 -16.55 -0.81
C MET A 119 2.92 -17.77 -1.73
N PRO A 120 2.03 -17.79 -2.74
CA PRO A 120 1.84 -18.93 -3.63
C PRO A 120 3.15 -19.48 -4.23
N GLY A 121 3.52 -20.71 -3.85
CA GLY A 121 4.76 -21.37 -4.27
C GLY A 121 5.99 -21.05 -3.42
N GLY A 122 5.79 -20.36 -2.30
CA GLY A 122 6.79 -20.01 -1.30
C GLY A 122 7.81 -18.98 -1.78
N LEU A 123 8.81 -18.74 -0.92
CA LEU A 123 9.85 -17.74 -1.17
C LEU A 123 10.63 -17.99 -2.47
N ALA A 124 10.81 -19.26 -2.86
CA ALA A 124 11.52 -19.63 -4.09
C ALA A 124 10.76 -19.21 -5.37
N LYS A 125 9.44 -19.43 -5.43
CA LYS A 125 8.63 -19.00 -6.57
C LYS A 125 8.45 -17.48 -6.57
N LEU A 126 8.26 -16.88 -5.40
CA LEU A 126 8.21 -15.43 -5.24
C LEU A 126 9.49 -14.76 -5.76
N ARG A 127 10.67 -15.33 -5.42
CA ARG A 127 11.96 -14.90 -5.97
C ARG A 127 12.00 -14.99 -7.49
N ALA A 128 11.74 -16.18 -8.03
CA ALA A 128 11.92 -16.46 -9.46
C ALA A 128 10.94 -15.71 -10.36
N GLU A 129 9.67 -15.59 -9.95
CA GLU A 129 8.61 -15.00 -10.79
C GLU A 129 8.35 -13.52 -10.49
N VAL A 130 8.80 -13.00 -9.35
CA VAL A 130 8.63 -11.58 -9.00
C VAL A 130 9.97 -10.86 -8.99
N SER A 131 10.85 -11.14 -8.01
CA SER A 131 12.09 -10.36 -7.85
C SER A 131 13.03 -10.46 -9.04
N ASP A 132 13.32 -11.67 -9.53
CA ASP A 132 14.23 -11.87 -10.66
C ASP A 132 13.65 -11.30 -11.96
N VAL A 133 12.33 -11.30 -12.12
CA VAL A 133 11.64 -10.67 -13.26
C VAL A 133 11.78 -9.14 -13.20
N LEU A 134 11.68 -8.55 -12.01
CA LEU A 134 11.90 -7.12 -11.79
C LEU A 134 13.37 -6.74 -12.05
N HIS A 135 14.32 -7.51 -11.51
CA HIS A 135 15.75 -7.32 -11.76
C HIS A 135 16.09 -7.44 -13.25
N GLY A 136 15.54 -8.45 -13.93
CA GLY A 136 15.70 -8.63 -15.39
C GLY A 136 15.13 -7.48 -16.23
N ARG A 137 14.23 -6.68 -15.65
CA ARG A 137 13.68 -5.44 -16.24
C ARG A 137 14.40 -4.17 -15.77
N GLY A 138 15.45 -4.31 -14.97
CA GLY A 138 16.30 -3.21 -14.50
C GLY A 138 15.77 -2.48 -13.28
N ALA A 139 14.76 -3.00 -12.59
CA ALA A 139 14.24 -2.44 -11.34
C ALA A 139 14.84 -3.14 -10.13
N ARG A 140 15.01 -2.36 -9.05
CA ARG A 140 15.45 -2.84 -7.73
C ARG A 140 14.26 -3.31 -6.91
N VAL A 141 14.49 -4.23 -5.98
CA VAL A 141 13.44 -4.80 -5.14
C VAL A 141 13.63 -4.35 -3.70
N PHE A 142 12.57 -3.81 -3.11
CA PHE A 142 12.48 -3.53 -1.68
C PHE A 142 11.50 -4.49 -1.01
N VAL A 143 11.75 -4.79 0.25
CA VAL A 143 10.81 -5.43 1.17
C VAL A 143 10.52 -4.48 2.32
N ASP A 144 9.36 -4.60 2.95
CA ASP A 144 9.01 -3.84 4.16
C ASP A 144 9.46 -4.53 5.45
N TYR A 145 9.75 -3.70 6.45
CA TYR A 145 9.86 -4.06 7.85
C TYR A 145 8.87 -3.23 8.66
N ASN A 146 7.99 -3.91 9.38
CA ASN A 146 6.94 -3.32 10.19
C ASN A 146 7.33 -3.43 11.68
N PRO A 147 7.76 -2.34 12.34
CA PRO A 147 8.25 -2.38 13.73
C PRO A 147 7.15 -2.68 14.76
N TRP A 148 5.89 -2.56 14.36
CA TRP A 148 4.71 -2.76 15.20
C TRP A 148 4.11 -4.17 15.08
N ASP A 149 4.76 -5.08 14.35
CA ASP A 149 4.42 -6.50 14.27
C ASP A 149 5.58 -7.39 14.76
N ALA A 150 5.28 -8.66 15.06
CA ALA A 150 6.29 -9.61 15.49
C ALA A 150 7.26 -10.00 14.35
N GLY A 151 8.46 -10.41 14.72
CA GLY A 151 9.51 -10.87 13.80
C GLY A 151 10.90 -10.47 14.27
N SER A 152 11.92 -11.25 13.89
CA SER A 152 13.32 -10.93 14.22
C SER A 152 14.09 -10.31 13.04
N TYR A 153 15.18 -9.61 13.32
CA TYR A 153 16.06 -9.10 12.26
C TYR A 153 16.77 -10.22 11.47
N ASP A 154 16.92 -11.42 12.06
CA ASP A 154 17.46 -12.58 11.35
C ASP A 154 16.48 -13.10 10.29
N GLU A 155 15.18 -13.05 10.58
CA GLU A 155 14.13 -13.36 9.60
C GLU A 155 14.03 -12.29 8.52
N LEU A 156 14.15 -11.01 8.87
CA LEU A 156 14.28 -9.95 7.86
C LEU A 156 15.45 -10.23 6.91
N ALA A 157 16.61 -10.59 7.47
CA ALA A 157 17.79 -10.94 6.68
C ALA A 157 17.57 -12.20 5.82
N GLU A 158 16.80 -13.18 6.29
CA GLU A 158 16.36 -14.33 5.49
C GLU A 158 15.51 -13.89 4.29
N ILE A 159 14.48 -13.06 4.51
CA ILE A 159 13.61 -12.57 3.44
C ILE A 159 14.41 -11.74 2.42
N VAL A 160 15.27 -10.82 2.88
CA VAL A 160 16.14 -10.02 2.03
C VAL A 160 17.01 -10.92 1.15
N ARG A 161 17.67 -11.94 1.72
CA ARG A 161 18.51 -12.87 0.94
C ARG A 161 17.68 -13.75 -0.01
N GLY A 162 16.56 -14.29 0.47
CA GLY A 162 15.69 -15.17 -0.31
C GLY A 162 15.13 -14.47 -1.54
N LEU A 163 14.70 -13.22 -1.38
CA LEU A 163 14.19 -12.40 -2.48
C LEU A 163 15.27 -11.64 -3.25
N GLY A 164 16.50 -11.59 -2.73
CA GLY A 164 17.58 -10.79 -3.31
C GLY A 164 17.24 -9.31 -3.30
N ALA A 165 16.55 -8.86 -2.25
CA ALA A 165 16.12 -7.47 -2.13
C ALA A 165 17.34 -6.56 -2.07
N ASP A 166 17.29 -5.47 -2.84
CA ASP A 166 18.32 -4.43 -2.88
C ASP A 166 18.09 -3.38 -1.77
N GLY A 167 16.91 -3.36 -1.16
CA GLY A 167 16.57 -2.42 -0.10
C GLY A 167 15.51 -2.90 0.88
N VAL A 168 15.41 -2.19 2.01
CA VAL A 168 14.40 -2.40 3.05
C VAL A 168 13.70 -1.08 3.34
N MET A 169 12.38 -1.08 3.24
CA MET A 169 11.51 0.01 3.71
C MET A 169 11.27 -0.14 5.20
N LEU A 170 11.49 0.92 5.98
CA LEU A 170 11.29 0.93 7.43
C LEU A 170 9.99 1.68 7.74
N ASP A 171 8.90 0.95 7.89
CA ASP A 171 7.57 1.51 8.09
C ASP A 171 7.47 2.23 9.43
N THR A 172 6.86 3.42 9.47
CA THR A 172 6.72 4.31 10.64
C THR A 172 8.03 4.76 11.31
N MET A 173 9.19 4.37 10.79
CA MET A 173 10.49 4.61 11.43
C MET A 173 11.16 5.87 10.89
N THR A 174 11.99 6.49 11.73
CA THR A 174 12.87 7.62 11.37
C THR A 174 14.34 7.26 11.36
N ASP A 175 14.72 6.09 11.89
CA ASP A 175 16.09 5.72 12.18
C ASP A 175 16.33 4.24 11.87
N LEU A 176 17.59 3.89 11.60
CA LEU A 176 18.01 2.52 11.34
C LEU A 176 18.64 1.92 12.62
N PRO A 177 18.02 0.91 13.25
CA PRO A 177 18.61 0.23 14.38
C PRO A 177 19.91 -0.49 13.99
N GLU A 178 21.00 -0.23 14.71
CA GLU A 178 22.30 -0.87 14.46
C GLU A 178 22.25 -2.42 14.46
N PRO A 179 21.49 -3.09 15.36
CA PRO A 179 21.34 -4.55 15.29
C PRO A 179 20.66 -5.02 14.00
N MET A 180 19.72 -4.26 13.44
CA MET A 180 19.06 -4.58 12.17
C MET A 180 20.06 -4.48 11.01
N ALA A 181 20.82 -3.39 10.94
CA ALA A 181 21.85 -3.19 9.93
C ALA A 181 22.88 -4.34 9.95
N ARG A 182 23.29 -4.79 11.14
CA ARG A 182 24.21 -5.93 11.29
C ARG A 182 23.61 -7.26 10.84
N ALA A 183 22.34 -7.53 11.16
CA ALA A 183 21.69 -8.78 10.82
C ALA A 183 21.45 -8.94 9.31
N VAL A 184 20.97 -7.87 8.67
CA VAL A 184 20.74 -7.82 7.22
C VAL A 184 22.07 -7.84 6.45
N GLY A 185 23.07 -7.12 6.96
CA GLY A 185 24.39 -7.02 6.36
C GLY A 185 24.52 -5.87 5.35
N GLY A 186 25.70 -5.78 4.74
CA GLY A 186 26.02 -4.73 3.75
C GLY A 186 25.38 -4.96 2.37
N GLY A 187 25.36 -3.91 1.55
CA GLY A 187 24.86 -3.97 0.18
C GLY A 187 23.35 -3.80 0.01
N VAL A 188 22.65 -3.43 1.09
CA VAL A 188 21.20 -3.19 1.12
C VAL A 188 20.94 -1.74 1.49
N VAL A 189 20.05 -1.08 0.74
CA VAL A 189 19.64 0.32 0.99
C VAL A 189 18.45 0.35 1.93
N PHE A 190 18.63 0.92 3.12
CA PHE A 190 17.54 1.19 4.04
C PHE A 190 16.87 2.53 3.71
N ALA A 191 15.54 2.54 3.73
CA ALA A 191 14.72 3.71 3.45
C ALA A 191 13.64 3.87 4.54
N PRO A 192 13.83 4.80 5.51
CA PRO A 192 12.80 5.16 6.46
C PRO A 192 11.56 5.78 5.78
N GLU A 193 10.36 5.42 6.24
CA GLU A 193 9.09 6.01 5.78
C GLU A 193 8.97 7.48 6.24
N LEU A 194 9.38 7.76 7.48
CA LEU A 194 9.30 9.10 8.06
C LEU A 194 10.61 9.85 7.84
N HIS A 195 10.55 11.18 8.00
CA HIS A 195 11.72 12.03 7.83
C HIS A 195 12.83 11.67 8.83
N PRO A 196 13.97 11.14 8.36
CA PRO A 196 15.04 10.77 9.27
C PRO A 196 15.73 11.99 9.87
N LYS A 197 16.31 11.82 11.06
CA LYS A 197 17.11 12.86 11.70
C LYS A 197 18.41 13.07 10.91
N ASP A 198 19.03 14.24 11.05
CA ASP A 198 20.29 14.56 10.36
C ASP A 198 21.38 13.51 10.63
N GLU A 199 21.44 12.95 11.85
CA GLU A 199 22.41 11.92 12.25
C GLU A 199 22.28 10.62 11.45
N GLU A 200 21.08 10.30 10.98
CA GLU A 200 20.82 9.07 10.23
C GLU A 200 21.39 9.12 8.81
N LEU A 201 21.78 10.31 8.31
CA LEU A 201 22.46 10.43 7.01
C LEU A 201 23.78 9.63 6.94
N ARG A 202 24.35 9.23 8.09
CA ARG A 202 25.50 8.33 8.17
C ARG A 202 25.15 6.84 7.97
N HIS A 203 23.87 6.51 7.85
CA HIS A 203 23.37 5.14 7.77
C HIS A 203 22.40 4.94 6.61
N VAL A 204 21.59 5.95 6.28
CA VAL A 204 20.55 5.85 5.25
C VAL A 204 20.86 6.73 4.04
N ARG A 205 20.74 6.12 2.85
CA ARG A 205 20.98 6.78 1.56
C ARG A 205 19.69 7.20 0.85
N GLN A 206 18.57 6.64 1.29
CA GLN A 206 17.25 6.89 0.76
C GLN A 206 16.30 7.11 1.94
N SER A 207 15.25 7.89 1.73
CA SER A 207 14.14 8.05 2.67
C SER A 207 12.89 8.44 1.91
N TRP A 208 11.74 8.27 2.54
CA TRP A 208 10.52 8.89 2.06
C TRP A 208 10.38 10.30 2.64
N ALA A 209 9.53 11.08 1.97
CA ALA A 209 9.15 12.43 2.35
C ALA A 209 7.64 12.48 2.57
N GLN A 210 7.17 11.63 3.48
CA GLN A 210 5.78 11.61 3.88
C GLN A 210 5.46 12.83 4.77
N TRP A 211 4.34 13.50 4.49
CA TRP A 211 3.92 14.73 5.19
C TRP A 211 4.98 15.84 5.16
N LEU A 212 5.56 16.04 3.98
CA LEU A 212 6.65 16.98 3.78
C LEU A 212 6.20 18.44 4.00
N ASP A 213 6.48 18.98 5.19
CA ASP A 213 6.35 20.41 5.50
C ASP A 213 7.44 21.25 4.80
N VAL A 214 7.07 21.86 3.68
CA VAL A 214 7.97 22.69 2.84
C VAL A 214 7.67 24.19 2.91
N GLY A 215 6.70 24.60 3.74
CA GLY A 215 6.16 25.97 3.79
C GLY A 215 5.52 26.45 2.48
N ASP A 216 5.06 27.71 2.48
CA ASP A 216 4.38 28.34 1.31
C ASP A 216 5.34 29.11 0.37
N GLY A 217 6.56 29.36 0.85
CA GLY A 217 7.59 30.11 0.14
C GLY A 217 8.50 29.26 -0.76
N PRO A 218 9.54 29.87 -1.34
CA PRO A 218 10.63 29.13 -1.95
C PRO A 218 11.28 28.19 -0.93
N SER A 219 11.52 26.93 -1.29
CA SER A 219 12.08 25.96 -0.34
C SER A 219 12.79 24.80 -1.03
N ILE A 220 13.74 24.22 -0.31
CA ILE A 220 14.50 23.02 -0.73
C ILE A 220 14.49 21.96 0.39
N PRO A 221 14.49 20.65 0.06
CA PRO A 221 14.48 19.59 1.06
C PRO A 221 15.77 19.60 1.88
N ARG A 222 15.64 19.51 3.22
CA ARG A 222 16.75 19.59 4.17
C ARG A 222 17.80 18.51 3.92
N LEU A 223 17.38 17.25 3.90
CA LEU A 223 18.30 16.11 3.79
C LEU A 223 19.05 16.08 2.45
N ARG A 224 18.38 16.48 1.37
CA ARG A 224 19.03 16.66 0.08
C ARG A 224 20.03 17.80 0.07
N TRP A 225 19.71 18.93 0.70
CA TRP A 225 20.66 20.04 0.78
C TRP A 225 21.91 19.63 1.55
N LEU A 226 21.73 18.91 2.66
CA LEU A 226 22.83 18.38 3.47
C LEU A 226 23.68 17.40 2.65
N VAL A 227 23.04 16.42 2.00
CA VAL A 227 23.72 15.44 1.16
C VAL A 227 22.98 15.34 -0.18
N PRO A 228 23.45 16.01 -1.26
CA PRO A 228 22.77 16.02 -2.55
C PRO A 228 22.53 14.64 -3.16
N ARG A 229 23.32 13.63 -2.78
CA ARG A 229 23.16 12.23 -3.19
C ARG A 229 22.05 11.48 -2.43
N HIS A 230 21.61 11.99 -1.27
CA HIS A 230 20.52 11.40 -0.50
C HIS A 230 19.22 11.42 -1.29
N ARG A 231 18.67 10.23 -1.55
CA ARG A 231 17.47 10.08 -2.34
C ARG A 231 16.24 10.19 -1.47
N GLN A 232 15.67 11.39 -1.41
CA GLN A 232 14.40 11.61 -0.73
C GLN A 232 13.23 11.46 -1.72
N LEU A 233 12.29 10.55 -1.46
CA LEU A 233 11.17 10.21 -2.33
C LEU A 233 9.87 10.82 -1.79
N VAL A 234 9.28 11.76 -2.53
CA VAL A 234 8.05 12.47 -2.15
C VAL A 234 6.84 11.57 -2.37
N ILE A 235 5.86 11.66 -1.47
CA ILE A 235 4.65 10.83 -1.51
C ILE A 235 3.40 11.59 -1.04
N ALA A 236 2.34 11.48 -1.82
CA ALA A 236 0.99 11.97 -1.50
C ALA A 236 -0.05 10.92 -1.93
N ARG A 237 -0.20 9.88 -1.09
CA ARG A 237 -0.95 8.66 -1.47
C ARG A 237 -2.46 8.87 -1.58
N TRP A 238 -3.05 9.78 -0.81
CA TRP A 238 -4.50 10.00 -0.76
C TRP A 238 -5.02 11.09 -1.68
N ASP A 239 -4.15 12.01 -2.10
CA ASP A 239 -4.52 13.13 -2.96
C ASP A 239 -5.08 12.63 -4.29
N THR A 240 -6.09 13.31 -4.82
CA THR A 240 -6.70 12.98 -6.12
C THR A 240 -5.86 13.48 -7.29
N SER A 241 -5.11 14.57 -7.10
CA SER A 241 -4.01 14.98 -7.98
C SER A 241 -2.73 15.10 -7.18
N ARG A 242 -1.63 14.58 -7.72
CA ARG A 242 -0.29 14.70 -7.12
C ARG A 242 0.60 15.73 -7.84
N LYS A 243 -0.01 16.62 -8.65
CA LYS A 243 0.73 17.62 -9.44
C LYS A 243 1.73 18.41 -8.59
N ARG A 244 1.30 18.89 -7.41
CA ARG A 244 2.16 19.66 -6.50
C ARG A 244 3.42 18.88 -6.10
N ASP A 245 3.27 17.62 -5.72
CA ASP A 245 4.36 16.74 -5.29
C ASP A 245 5.28 16.35 -6.44
N ILE A 246 4.73 16.07 -7.62
CA ILE A 246 5.51 15.79 -8.83
C ILE A 246 6.38 17.00 -9.21
N VAL A 247 5.78 18.20 -9.21
CA VAL A 247 6.49 19.46 -9.49
C VAL A 247 7.56 19.73 -8.44
N TYR A 248 7.23 19.60 -7.14
CA TYR A 248 8.18 19.83 -6.06
C TYR A 248 9.35 18.84 -6.10
N SER A 249 9.03 17.58 -6.39
CA SER A 249 10.01 16.50 -6.50
C SER A 249 11.00 16.76 -7.62
N PHE A 250 10.50 17.03 -8.84
CA PHE A 250 11.34 17.35 -9.99
C PHE A 250 12.16 18.63 -9.78
N PHE A 251 11.53 19.70 -9.27
CA PHE A 251 12.20 20.97 -8.99
C PHE A 251 13.39 20.82 -8.03
N ASN A 252 13.42 19.82 -7.15
CA ASN A 252 14.51 19.63 -6.21
C ASN A 252 15.41 18.43 -6.53
N GLY A 253 15.25 17.83 -7.70
CA GLY A 253 15.97 16.60 -8.05
C GLY A 253 15.69 15.45 -7.09
N ALA A 254 14.55 15.48 -6.38
CA ALA A 254 14.06 14.43 -5.50
C ALA A 254 13.48 13.26 -6.31
N GLY A 255 12.74 12.34 -5.72
CA GLY A 255 12.01 11.31 -6.47
C GLY A 255 10.57 11.15 -5.98
N LEU A 256 9.89 10.11 -6.43
CA LEU A 256 8.49 9.84 -6.13
C LEU A 256 8.30 8.40 -5.67
N ILE A 257 7.37 8.24 -4.73
CA ILE A 257 6.68 6.97 -4.50
C ILE A 257 5.39 6.97 -5.31
N LEU A 258 5.27 5.97 -6.17
CA LEU A 258 4.10 5.72 -6.99
C LEU A 258 3.22 4.68 -6.29
N TRP A 259 2.07 5.10 -5.77
CA TRP A 259 1.21 4.24 -4.96
C TRP A 259 -0.25 4.35 -5.39
N GLU A 260 -0.75 3.31 -6.06
CA GLU A 260 -2.13 3.29 -6.59
C GLU A 260 -3.08 2.47 -5.73
N ASN A 261 -2.71 1.26 -5.30
CA ASN A 261 -3.53 0.48 -4.38
C ASN A 261 -3.20 0.87 -2.95
N VAL A 262 -3.94 1.81 -2.34
CA VAL A 262 -3.65 2.32 -1.00
C VAL A 262 -4.39 1.49 0.05
N PHE A 263 -3.69 0.55 0.68
CA PHE A 263 -4.20 -0.35 1.72
C PHE A 263 -5.49 -1.10 1.33
N GLY A 264 -5.59 -1.48 0.06
CA GLY A 264 -6.77 -2.19 -0.47
C GLY A 264 -7.90 -1.25 -0.91
N ALA A 265 -7.58 0.02 -1.16
CA ALA A 265 -8.44 1.00 -1.81
C ALA A 265 -7.68 1.61 -3.00
N TYR A 266 -8.14 1.33 -4.21
CA TYR A 266 -7.48 1.84 -5.41
C TYR A 266 -7.66 3.37 -5.55
N ASN A 267 -6.58 4.11 -5.74
CA ASN A 267 -6.50 5.56 -5.92
C ASN A 267 -5.59 5.90 -7.12
N PRO A 268 -6.11 5.81 -8.37
CA PRO A 268 -5.30 5.94 -9.57
C PRO A 268 -4.71 7.35 -9.74
N TYR A 269 -3.62 7.45 -10.49
CA TYR A 269 -3.10 8.72 -10.99
C TYR A 269 -3.93 9.22 -12.17
N THR A 270 -4.24 10.52 -12.18
CA THR A 270 -4.91 11.19 -13.31
C THR A 270 -4.04 11.13 -14.56
N ARG A 271 -4.60 11.35 -15.75
CA ARG A 271 -3.83 11.47 -17.00
C ARG A 271 -2.77 12.57 -16.91
N ASP A 272 -3.12 13.71 -16.31
CA ASP A 272 -2.17 14.82 -16.14
C ASP A 272 -1.03 14.44 -15.19
N ASP A 273 -1.31 13.78 -14.07
CA ASP A 273 -0.26 13.29 -13.18
C ASP A 273 0.65 12.26 -13.88
N ARG A 274 0.06 11.27 -14.59
CA ARG A 274 0.82 10.25 -15.34
C ARG A 274 1.74 10.88 -16.38
N ARG A 275 1.20 11.81 -17.16
CA ARG A 275 1.95 12.58 -18.14
C ARG A 275 3.09 13.33 -17.48
N LEU A 276 2.84 14.05 -16.40
CA LEU A 276 3.85 14.84 -15.71
C LEU A 276 4.94 13.97 -15.07
N ILE A 277 4.59 12.79 -14.52
CA ILE A 277 5.55 11.79 -14.02
C ILE A 277 6.44 11.30 -15.17
N ALA A 278 5.86 10.98 -16.32
CA ALA A 278 6.60 10.50 -17.48
C ALA A 278 7.52 11.60 -18.06
N GLU A 279 7.05 12.84 -18.11
CA GLU A 279 7.80 14.02 -18.60
C GLU A 279 8.98 14.36 -17.70
N THR A 280 8.75 14.51 -16.39
CA THR A 280 9.83 14.76 -15.41
C THR A 280 10.80 13.58 -15.35
N GLY A 281 10.27 12.36 -15.39
CA GLY A 281 11.04 11.12 -15.49
C GLY A 281 11.94 11.04 -16.73
N ALA A 282 11.50 11.58 -17.88
CA ALA A 282 12.31 11.62 -19.10
C ALA A 282 13.59 12.43 -18.93
N ILE A 283 13.53 13.51 -18.13
CA ILE A 283 14.68 14.34 -17.81
C ILE A 283 15.59 13.61 -16.82
N PHE A 284 15.03 12.99 -15.78
CA PHE A 284 15.80 12.15 -14.86
C PHE A 284 16.53 11.00 -15.55
N ASP A 285 15.92 10.36 -16.55
CA ASP A 285 16.54 9.29 -17.33
C ASP A 285 17.85 9.71 -18.03
N ARG A 286 18.01 11.01 -18.34
CA ARG A 286 19.15 11.55 -19.10
C ARG A 286 20.12 12.35 -18.24
N TYR A 287 19.59 13.07 -17.27
CA TYR A 287 20.33 14.05 -16.45
C TYR A 287 20.32 13.70 -14.97
N GLY A 288 19.86 12.51 -14.57
CA GLY A 288 19.80 12.08 -13.16
C GLY A 288 21.12 12.21 -12.40
N GLU A 289 22.24 11.89 -13.05
CA GLU A 289 23.58 12.07 -12.46
C GLU A 289 23.90 13.53 -12.13
N LEU A 290 23.39 14.49 -12.91
CA LEU A 290 23.58 15.91 -12.65
C LEU A 290 22.84 16.35 -11.38
N PHE A 291 21.66 15.81 -11.12
CA PHE A 291 20.92 16.04 -9.86
C PHE A 291 21.58 15.37 -8.65
N ALA A 292 22.31 14.27 -8.85
CA ALA A 292 22.95 13.54 -7.77
C ALA A 292 24.34 14.07 -7.41
N ARG A 293 25.13 14.46 -8.42
CA ARG A 293 26.57 14.77 -8.28
C ARG A 293 26.97 16.14 -8.81
N GLY A 294 26.11 16.81 -9.56
CA GLY A 294 26.37 18.16 -10.02
C GLY A 294 26.45 19.15 -8.87
N GLU A 295 27.17 20.24 -9.09
CA GLU A 295 27.09 21.41 -8.22
C GLU A 295 25.65 21.93 -8.23
N TRP A 296 25.03 22.01 -7.06
CA TRP A 296 23.66 22.50 -6.92
C TRP A 296 23.65 23.92 -6.32
N LEU A 297 23.17 24.87 -7.11
CA LEU A 297 22.87 26.23 -6.68
C LEU A 297 21.35 26.37 -6.47
N PRO A 298 20.88 26.37 -5.22
CA PRO A 298 19.45 26.40 -4.94
C PRO A 298 18.87 27.82 -4.98
N LEU A 299 17.60 27.91 -5.39
CA LEU A 299 16.75 29.10 -5.30
C LEU A 299 17.39 30.35 -5.93
N VAL A 300 18.04 30.19 -7.09
CA VAL A 300 18.71 31.28 -7.80
C VAL A 300 17.71 32.38 -8.18
N PRO A 301 18.09 33.67 -8.10
CA PRO A 301 17.18 34.77 -8.40
C PRO A 301 16.72 34.76 -9.86
N THR A 302 15.42 34.78 -10.08
CA THR A 302 14.81 34.84 -11.42
C THR A 302 14.44 36.26 -11.82
N GLY A 303 14.32 37.18 -10.86
CA GLY A 303 13.73 38.51 -11.04
C GLY A 303 12.21 38.49 -11.26
N VAL A 304 11.56 37.34 -11.10
CA VAL A 304 10.12 37.15 -11.31
C VAL A 304 9.49 36.60 -10.04
N ALA A 305 8.55 37.34 -9.46
CA ALA A 305 7.88 36.94 -8.23
C ALA A 305 7.09 35.64 -8.41
N GLY A 306 7.21 34.73 -7.44
CA GLY A 306 6.56 33.41 -7.47
C GLY A 306 7.21 32.39 -8.40
N LEU A 307 8.31 32.72 -9.08
CA LEU A 307 9.09 31.81 -9.92
C LEU A 307 10.39 31.43 -9.21
N ASP A 308 10.45 30.19 -8.74
CA ASP A 308 11.63 29.65 -8.07
C ASP A 308 12.52 28.95 -9.10
N ALA A 309 13.84 28.97 -8.91
CA ALA A 309 14.79 28.35 -9.81
C ALA A 309 15.90 27.62 -9.07
N ASN A 310 16.27 26.43 -9.53
CA ASN A 310 17.47 25.72 -9.08
C ASN A 310 18.37 25.47 -10.28
N ARG A 311 19.68 25.59 -10.11
CA ARG A 311 20.68 25.29 -11.15
C ARG A 311 21.56 24.14 -10.72
N TRP A 312 21.80 23.20 -11.62
CA TRP A 312 22.81 22.15 -11.46
C TRP A 312 23.79 22.17 -12.62
N SER A 313 25.07 21.96 -12.33
CA SER A 313 26.13 21.90 -13.33
C SER A 313 27.26 20.96 -12.95
N ASP A 314 27.87 20.31 -13.95
CA ASP A 314 29.10 19.52 -13.79
C ASP A 314 30.28 20.11 -14.59
N GLY A 315 30.13 21.35 -15.08
CA GLY A 315 31.08 22.06 -15.92
C GLY A 315 30.98 21.72 -17.42
N ALA A 316 30.41 20.57 -17.78
CA ALA A 316 30.17 20.17 -19.17
C ALA A 316 28.73 20.47 -19.62
N ARG A 317 27.78 20.28 -18.71
CA ARG A 317 26.35 20.50 -18.93
C ARG A 317 25.72 21.18 -17.74
N SER A 318 24.55 21.79 -17.95
CA SER A 318 23.77 22.37 -16.87
C SER A 318 22.27 22.21 -17.09
N ILE A 319 21.52 22.23 -15.99
CA ILE A 319 20.06 22.27 -16.00
C ILE A 319 19.59 23.36 -15.03
N LEU A 320 18.65 24.18 -15.48
CA LEU A 320 17.90 25.12 -14.66
C LEU A 320 16.47 24.57 -14.55
N THR A 321 16.04 24.13 -13.37
CA THR A 321 14.63 23.80 -13.14
C THR A 321 13.92 25.02 -12.58
N LEU A 322 12.75 25.30 -13.12
CA LEU A 322 11.91 26.43 -12.76
C LEU A 322 10.58 25.91 -12.22
N ARG A 323 10.14 26.42 -11.07
CA ARG A 323 8.84 26.08 -10.46
C ARG A 323 7.99 27.35 -10.35
N ASN A 324 6.81 27.31 -10.94
CA ASN A 324 5.82 28.37 -10.81
C ASN A 324 4.91 28.06 -9.62
N ARG A 325 4.92 28.90 -8.58
CA ARG A 325 4.04 28.77 -7.40
C ARG A 325 2.69 29.48 -7.55
N THR A 326 2.45 30.13 -8.68
CA THR A 326 1.29 30.98 -8.92
C THR A 326 0.27 30.29 -9.84
N ARG A 327 -0.94 30.84 -9.86
CA ARG A 327 -2.03 30.41 -10.77
C ARG A 327 -1.98 31.10 -12.14
N GLU A 328 -0.95 31.89 -12.40
CA GLU A 328 -0.76 32.61 -13.66
C GLU A 328 0.39 31.99 -14.45
N THR A 329 0.39 32.14 -15.77
CA THR A 329 1.54 31.77 -16.59
C THR A 329 2.66 32.78 -16.36
N LEU A 330 3.82 32.29 -15.90
CA LEU A 330 5.01 33.12 -15.72
C LEU A 330 5.96 32.95 -16.90
N HIS A 331 6.85 33.93 -17.08
CA HIS A 331 7.84 33.91 -18.15
C HIS A 331 9.24 34.10 -17.59
N HIS A 332 10.17 33.27 -18.02
CA HIS A 332 11.58 33.41 -17.70
C HIS A 332 12.37 33.82 -18.94
N ARG A 333 13.24 34.83 -18.80
CA ARG A 333 14.18 35.21 -19.84
C ARG A 333 15.43 34.34 -19.70
N VAL A 334 15.76 33.59 -20.75
CA VAL A 334 17.00 32.80 -20.82
C VAL A 334 18.17 33.78 -20.72
N ALA A 335 19.07 33.53 -19.77
CA ALA A 335 20.18 34.43 -19.49
C ALA A 335 21.11 34.59 -20.71
N ASP A 336 21.69 35.79 -20.87
CA ASP A 336 22.59 36.16 -21.98
C ASP A 336 24.03 35.65 -21.77
N ASP A 337 24.21 34.59 -20.97
CA ASP A 337 25.48 33.96 -20.71
C ASP A 337 26.13 33.60 -22.05
N ALA A 338 27.40 33.97 -22.27
CA ALA A 338 28.09 33.64 -23.51
C ALA A 338 28.05 32.11 -23.68
N PRO A 339 27.43 31.58 -24.77
CA PRO A 339 27.30 30.15 -24.92
C PRO A 339 28.68 29.51 -24.91
N ILE A 340 28.89 28.50 -24.06
CA ILE A 340 30.08 27.66 -24.14
C ILE A 340 30.10 27.11 -25.57
N GLN A 341 31.18 27.40 -26.30
CA GLN A 341 31.25 27.20 -27.75
C GLN A 341 30.92 25.73 -28.10
N GLY A 342 29.79 25.52 -28.76
CA GLY A 342 29.33 24.19 -29.21
C GLY A 342 28.14 23.59 -28.43
N LEU A 343 27.73 24.17 -27.30
CA LEU A 343 26.54 23.72 -26.56
C LEU A 343 25.27 24.44 -27.03
N ARG A 344 24.10 23.81 -26.83
CA ARG A 344 22.78 24.37 -27.16
C ARG A 344 21.93 24.51 -25.91
N HIS A 345 20.91 25.37 -25.97
CA HIS A 345 19.89 25.50 -24.94
C HIS A 345 18.60 24.84 -25.40
N ALA A 346 17.93 24.13 -24.49
CA ALA A 346 16.63 23.53 -24.75
C ALA A 346 15.66 23.72 -23.59
N ALA A 347 14.40 24.06 -23.90
CA ALA A 347 13.30 24.03 -22.96
C ALA A 347 12.42 22.80 -23.22
N PHE A 348 11.95 22.15 -22.16
CA PHE A 348 11.26 20.85 -22.26
C PHE A 348 9.73 20.96 -22.27
N TRP A 349 9.18 22.01 -21.66
CA TRP A 349 7.73 22.28 -21.68
C TRP A 349 7.39 23.49 -22.56
N GLY A 350 6.15 23.54 -23.05
CA GLY A 350 5.68 24.57 -23.97
C GLY A 350 6.14 24.37 -25.42
N ASP A 351 5.94 25.38 -26.26
CA ASP A 351 6.03 25.26 -27.72
C ASP A 351 7.47 25.39 -28.28
N ARG A 352 8.44 25.84 -27.47
CA ARG A 352 9.82 26.12 -27.90
C ARG A 352 10.80 25.10 -27.30
N ARG A 353 11.40 24.28 -28.16
CA ARG A 353 12.27 23.16 -27.74
C ARG A 353 13.75 23.47 -27.77
N GLU A 354 14.23 24.11 -28.84
CA GLU A 354 15.54 24.75 -28.86
C GLU A 354 15.32 26.25 -28.67
N ILE A 355 16.09 26.83 -27.76
CA ILE A 355 16.00 28.25 -27.40
C ILE A 355 17.37 28.90 -27.53
N SER A 356 17.38 30.22 -27.64
CA SER A 356 18.60 31.02 -27.61
C SER A 356 18.65 31.89 -26.36
N PRO A 357 19.85 32.33 -25.94
CA PRO A 357 19.98 33.40 -24.95
C PRO A 357 19.08 34.59 -25.32
N GLY A 358 18.40 35.15 -24.32
CA GLY A 358 17.44 36.26 -24.48
C GLY A 358 16.00 35.86 -24.80
N ASP A 359 15.74 34.60 -25.19
CA ASP A 359 14.37 34.10 -25.42
C ASP A 359 13.53 34.13 -24.13
N LEU A 360 12.21 34.24 -24.30
CA LEU A 360 11.24 34.07 -23.22
C LEU A 360 10.66 32.66 -23.26
N VAL A 361 10.74 31.97 -22.13
CA VAL A 361 10.16 30.64 -21.92
C VAL A 361 8.98 30.77 -20.97
N ALA A 362 7.83 30.23 -21.36
CA ALA A 362 6.63 30.19 -20.52
C ALA A 362 6.69 29.01 -19.53
N ILE A 363 6.13 29.23 -18.34
CA ILE A 363 5.98 28.22 -17.29
C ILE A 363 4.52 28.23 -16.86
N GLU A 364 3.85 27.09 -17.07
CA GLU A 364 2.43 26.89 -16.75
C GLU A 364 2.12 27.17 -15.27
N PRO A 365 0.88 27.58 -14.94
CA PRO A 365 0.40 27.71 -13.57
C PRO A 365 0.66 26.47 -12.73
N GLU A 366 1.21 26.68 -11.53
CA GLU A 366 1.54 25.61 -10.58
C GLU A 366 2.41 24.49 -11.21
N GLY A 367 3.14 24.82 -12.27
CA GLY A 367 3.85 23.90 -13.14
C GLY A 367 5.36 23.97 -13.00
N VAL A 368 6.04 23.26 -13.89
CA VAL A 368 7.50 23.15 -13.91
C VAL A 368 8.04 23.34 -15.32
N GLN A 369 9.30 23.79 -15.41
CA GLN A 369 10.05 23.90 -16.65
C GLN A 369 11.50 23.49 -16.40
N ALA A 370 12.17 22.98 -17.42
CA ALA A 370 13.60 22.72 -17.40
C ALA A 370 14.25 23.37 -18.61
N ILE A 371 15.30 24.15 -18.35
CA ILE A 371 16.19 24.66 -19.39
C ILE A 371 17.51 23.92 -19.27
N VAL A 372 17.89 23.16 -20.29
CA VAL A 372 19.12 22.37 -20.32
C VAL A 372 20.12 23.00 -21.27
N VAL A 373 21.39 23.01 -20.86
CA VAL A 373 22.54 23.33 -21.70
C VAL A 373 23.41 22.08 -21.83
N ASP A 374 23.50 21.54 -23.04
CA ASP A 374 24.26 20.32 -23.35
C ASP A 374 24.63 20.28 -24.84
N GLU A 375 25.34 19.24 -25.27
CA GLU A 375 25.68 18.99 -26.66
C GLU A 375 24.43 18.84 -27.54
N PRO A 376 24.46 19.31 -28.80
CA PRO A 376 23.32 19.25 -29.71
C PRO A 376 22.70 17.86 -29.87
N ARG A 377 23.54 16.81 -29.91
CA ARG A 377 23.07 15.42 -30.07
C ARG A 377 22.35 14.93 -28.80
N SER A 378 22.88 15.27 -27.63
CA SER A 378 22.27 14.93 -26.33
C SER A 378 20.92 15.60 -26.16
N ILE A 379 20.82 16.90 -26.49
CA ILE A 379 19.55 17.64 -26.47
C ILE A 379 18.52 17.03 -27.42
N ALA A 380 18.90 16.74 -28.67
CA ALA A 380 17.98 16.12 -29.62
C ALA A 380 17.47 14.76 -29.13
N SER A 381 18.35 13.93 -28.56
CA SER A 381 17.96 12.64 -27.97
C SER A 381 17.07 12.81 -26.74
N ALA A 382 17.32 13.81 -25.89
CA ALA A 382 16.53 14.05 -24.69
C ALA A 382 15.12 14.55 -25.02
N LEU A 383 14.99 15.49 -25.96
CA LEU A 383 13.71 15.99 -26.43
C LEU A 383 12.86 14.88 -27.09
N ALA A 384 13.49 14.04 -27.92
CA ALA A 384 12.80 12.92 -28.55
C ALA A 384 12.32 11.89 -27.51
N HIS A 385 13.12 11.63 -26.47
CA HIS A 385 12.74 10.75 -25.36
C HIS A 385 11.57 11.33 -24.56
N PHE A 386 11.64 12.62 -24.23
CA PHE A 386 10.55 13.36 -23.57
C PHE A 386 9.24 13.27 -24.35
N ASP A 387 9.28 13.47 -25.67
CA ASP A 387 8.07 13.37 -26.52
C ASP A 387 7.48 11.99 -26.65
N ALA A 388 8.34 10.98 -26.68
CA ALA A 388 7.89 9.60 -26.72
C ALA A 388 7.14 9.26 -25.42
N LEU A 389 7.69 9.65 -24.27
CA LEU A 389 7.09 9.39 -22.97
C LEU A 389 5.82 10.23 -22.73
N SER A 390 5.86 11.53 -23.04
CA SER A 390 4.73 12.44 -22.91
C SER A 390 3.53 11.98 -23.75
N ARG A 391 3.75 11.63 -25.03
CA ARG A 391 2.67 11.13 -25.89
C ARG A 391 2.09 9.80 -25.41
N ARG A 392 2.94 8.89 -24.91
CA ARG A 392 2.50 7.58 -24.43
C ARG A 392 1.68 7.70 -23.14
N ALA A 393 2.21 8.38 -22.13
CA ALA A 393 1.53 8.55 -20.85
C ALA A 393 0.28 9.45 -20.96
N GLY A 394 0.31 10.40 -21.90
CA GLY A 394 -0.81 11.28 -22.23
C GLY A 394 -1.85 10.67 -23.16
N ALA A 395 -1.75 9.40 -23.56
CA ALA A 395 -2.79 8.75 -24.35
C ALA A 395 -4.12 8.69 -23.55
N PRO A 396 -5.28 8.90 -24.19
CA PRO A 396 -6.57 8.71 -23.52
C PRO A 396 -6.66 7.28 -22.98
N GLU A 397 -6.88 7.15 -21.68
CA GLU A 397 -7.32 5.92 -21.03
C GLU A 397 -8.72 6.23 -20.46
N ASP A 398 -9.55 5.22 -20.23
CA ASP A 398 -10.81 5.42 -19.51
C ASP A 398 -10.47 5.94 -18.10
N GLU A 399 -10.53 7.26 -17.90
CA GLU A 399 -10.48 7.92 -16.60
C GLU A 399 -11.79 7.64 -15.88
N ALA A 400 -12.01 6.36 -15.56
CA ALA A 400 -13.08 6.01 -14.65
C ALA A 400 -12.77 6.71 -13.31
N PRO A 401 -13.80 7.26 -12.65
CA PRO A 401 -13.64 7.69 -11.27
C PRO A 401 -13.12 6.52 -10.44
N ARG A 402 -12.53 6.84 -9.28
CA ARG A 402 -12.03 5.85 -8.33
C ARG A 402 -13.01 4.67 -8.24
N PRO A 403 -12.60 3.43 -8.57
CA PRO A 403 -13.50 2.31 -8.64
C PRO A 403 -14.07 2.05 -7.24
N ARG A 404 -15.39 1.99 -7.16
CA ARG A 404 -16.08 1.61 -5.93
C ARG A 404 -16.15 0.09 -5.86
N PRO A 405 -15.76 -0.52 -4.73
CA PRO A 405 -15.93 -1.94 -4.51
C PRO A 405 -17.38 -2.38 -4.78
N ARG A 406 -17.52 -3.47 -5.53
CA ARG A 406 -18.82 -4.05 -5.87
C ARG A 406 -18.97 -5.36 -5.13
N LEU A 407 -20.13 -5.53 -4.50
CA LEU A 407 -20.54 -6.82 -3.96
C LEU A 407 -20.68 -7.82 -5.11
N ARG A 408 -19.96 -8.94 -5.02
CA ARG A 408 -20.06 -10.04 -5.97
C ARG A 408 -21.34 -10.80 -5.73
N SER A 409 -22.19 -10.91 -6.74
CA SER A 409 -23.39 -11.74 -6.67
C SER A 409 -22.99 -13.22 -6.63
N VAL A 410 -23.56 -13.95 -5.68
CA VAL A 410 -23.44 -15.41 -5.62
C VAL A 410 -24.81 -15.99 -5.90
N SER A 411 -24.89 -16.85 -6.92
CA SER A 411 -26.12 -17.56 -7.26
C SER A 411 -26.38 -18.66 -6.24
N ALA A 412 -27.54 -18.66 -5.60
CA ALA A 412 -28.00 -19.79 -4.80
C ALA A 412 -28.26 -21.00 -5.70
N ALA A 413 -27.74 -22.17 -5.30
CA ALA A 413 -28.17 -23.44 -5.89
C ALA A 413 -29.57 -23.82 -5.35
N PRO A 414 -30.38 -24.57 -6.11
CA PRO A 414 -31.68 -25.04 -5.63
C PRO A 414 -31.55 -25.92 -4.38
N ILE A 415 -32.50 -25.77 -3.45
CA ILE A 415 -32.54 -26.41 -2.14
C ILE A 415 -33.10 -27.83 -2.27
N GLU A 416 -32.32 -28.84 -1.88
CA GLU A 416 -32.84 -30.11 -1.36
C GLU A 416 -32.38 -30.25 0.10
N GLU A 417 -33.34 -30.42 1.01
CA GLU A 417 -33.07 -30.48 2.45
C GLU A 417 -32.39 -31.82 2.78
N ALA A 418 -31.06 -31.81 2.88
CA ALA A 418 -30.29 -32.95 3.36
C ALA A 418 -30.42 -33.10 4.89
N ALA A 419 -30.34 -34.34 5.40
CA ALA A 419 -30.27 -34.58 6.84
C ALA A 419 -29.02 -33.89 7.42
N GLY A 420 -29.21 -32.88 8.27
CA GLY A 420 -28.15 -31.98 8.71
C GLY A 420 -28.36 -31.38 10.11
N PRO A 421 -27.46 -30.50 10.56
CA PRO A 421 -27.54 -29.83 11.86
C PRO A 421 -28.78 -28.95 11.96
N ARG A 422 -29.21 -28.65 13.20
CA ARG A 422 -30.43 -27.87 13.46
C ARG A 422 -30.34 -26.48 12.82
N MET A 423 -31.30 -26.18 11.96
CA MET A 423 -31.50 -24.88 11.34
C MET A 423 -32.57 -24.08 12.12
N ILE A 424 -32.27 -22.83 12.43
CA ILE A 424 -33.14 -21.92 13.19
C ILE A 424 -33.82 -21.00 12.19
N ALA A 425 -35.14 -21.15 12.05
CA ALA A 425 -35.95 -20.33 11.17
C ALA A 425 -36.08 -18.90 11.72
N LEU A 426 -35.75 -17.92 10.88
CA LEU A 426 -35.87 -16.50 11.16
C LEU A 426 -36.87 -15.89 10.16
N PRO A 427 -37.83 -15.08 10.63
CA PRO A 427 -38.91 -14.59 9.77
C PRO A 427 -38.46 -13.56 8.72
N GLY A 428 -37.21 -13.07 8.79
CA GLY A 428 -36.79 -11.89 8.05
C GLY A 428 -37.62 -10.66 8.46
N GLY A 429 -37.58 -9.62 7.63
CA GLY A 429 -38.30 -8.37 7.84
C GLY A 429 -37.46 -7.14 7.55
N ALA A 430 -38.08 -5.97 7.71
CA ALA A 430 -37.38 -4.69 7.61
C ALA A 430 -36.57 -4.41 8.89
N PHE A 431 -35.32 -3.98 8.72
CA PHE A 431 -34.50 -3.42 9.80
C PHE A 431 -33.52 -2.38 9.27
N THR A 432 -32.99 -1.60 10.20
CA THR A 432 -31.82 -0.77 9.96
C THR A 432 -30.59 -1.53 10.43
N MET A 433 -29.76 -1.94 9.48
CA MET A 433 -28.43 -2.49 9.76
C MET A 433 -27.50 -1.35 10.15
N THR A 434 -27.01 -1.38 11.39
CA THR A 434 -26.02 -0.41 11.88
C THR A 434 -24.64 -1.03 11.89
N ILE A 435 -23.69 -0.40 11.22
CA ILE A 435 -22.29 -0.82 11.19
C ILE A 435 -21.42 0.25 11.83
N ARG A 436 -20.53 -0.18 12.73
CA ARG A 436 -19.57 0.65 13.44
C ARG A 436 -18.18 0.07 13.27
N HIS A 437 -17.25 0.89 12.81
CA HIS A 437 -15.85 0.49 12.72
C HIS A 437 -14.94 1.71 12.90
N PRO A 438 -13.69 1.53 13.37
CA PRO A 438 -12.71 2.59 13.32
C PRO A 438 -12.46 2.97 11.85
N ARG A 439 -12.33 4.27 11.56
CA ARG A 439 -11.72 4.72 10.32
C ARG A 439 -10.28 4.21 10.33
N ARG A 440 -9.89 3.51 9.28
CA ARG A 440 -8.55 2.96 9.11
C ARG A 440 -8.04 3.32 7.72
N GLU A 441 -6.73 3.24 7.52
CA GLU A 441 -6.12 3.61 6.25
C GLU A 441 -6.60 2.75 5.07
N HIS A 442 -7.16 1.58 5.33
CA HIS A 442 -7.70 0.71 4.27
C HIS A 442 -9.06 1.15 3.72
N GLY A 443 -9.56 2.33 4.11
CA GLY A 443 -10.85 2.86 3.67
C GLY A 443 -12.00 2.70 4.64
N CYS A 444 -13.19 3.10 4.19
CA CYS A 444 -14.44 3.08 4.95
C CYS A 444 -15.49 2.20 4.25
N TYR A 445 -16.27 1.41 5.01
CA TYR A 445 -17.15 0.35 4.47
C TYR A 445 -18.40 0.19 5.35
N PRO A 446 -19.59 -0.18 4.82
CA PRO A 446 -19.88 -0.69 3.48
C PRO A 446 -20.17 0.41 2.45
N ASP A 447 -19.75 0.18 1.20
CA ASP A 447 -19.75 1.19 0.14
C ASP A 447 -21.14 1.52 -0.42
N GLY A 448 -21.46 2.81 -0.39
CA GLY A 448 -22.70 3.43 -0.89
C GLY A 448 -23.02 4.74 -0.17
N ALA A 449 -22.64 4.85 1.11
CA ALA A 449 -22.93 6.01 1.97
C ALA A 449 -21.70 6.83 2.38
N THR A 450 -20.49 6.41 1.98
CA THR A 450 -19.27 7.09 2.41
C THR A 450 -18.82 8.16 1.42
N ASP A 451 -18.67 9.40 1.91
CA ASP A 451 -18.11 10.52 1.16
C ASP A 451 -16.61 10.31 0.86
N ASP A 452 -16.19 10.63 -0.37
CA ASP A 452 -14.79 10.61 -0.82
C ASP A 452 -13.90 11.50 0.06
N ALA A 453 -14.47 12.50 0.74
CA ALA A 453 -13.78 13.35 1.72
C ALA A 453 -13.38 12.62 3.03
N THR A 454 -13.92 11.44 3.30
CA THR A 454 -13.60 10.66 4.52
C THR A 454 -12.42 9.71 4.35
N TRP A 455 -11.84 9.63 3.14
CA TRP A 455 -10.67 8.81 2.85
C TRP A 455 -9.42 9.57 3.27
N GLY A 456 -8.85 9.21 4.42
CA GLY A 456 -7.70 9.90 4.99
C GLY A 456 -7.25 9.31 6.32
N TRP A 457 -6.21 9.92 6.89
CA TRP A 457 -5.50 9.47 8.08
C TRP A 457 -6.25 9.89 9.36
N PHE A 458 -7.00 8.98 9.99
CA PHE A 458 -7.65 9.24 11.29
C PHE A 458 -7.68 7.95 12.12
N TYR A 459 -6.87 7.84 13.17
CA TYR A 459 -6.71 6.60 13.95
C TYR A 459 -7.80 6.34 14.99
N GLU A 460 -8.70 7.31 15.23
CA GLU A 460 -9.61 7.23 16.38
C GLU A 460 -11.08 7.54 16.09
N ASP A 461 -11.40 7.99 14.86
CA ASP A 461 -12.78 8.26 14.48
C ASP A 461 -13.53 6.94 14.28
N THR A 462 -14.57 6.70 15.08
CA THR A 462 -15.51 5.60 14.80
C THR A 462 -16.58 6.09 13.84
N ILE A 463 -16.65 5.46 12.67
CA ILE A 463 -17.69 5.74 11.68
C ILE A 463 -18.89 4.84 11.97
N THR A 464 -20.08 5.38 11.78
CA THR A 464 -21.33 4.61 11.84
C THR A 464 -22.06 4.71 10.51
N HIS A 465 -22.42 3.57 9.94
CA HIS A 465 -23.27 3.46 8.76
C HIS A 465 -24.62 2.90 9.17
N GLU A 466 -25.69 3.45 8.60
CA GLU A 466 -27.05 2.95 8.78
C GLU A 466 -27.65 2.63 7.42
N MET A 467 -28.07 1.38 7.25
CA MET A 467 -28.62 0.87 5.99
C MET A 467 -30.01 0.30 6.25
N ALA A 468 -31.03 0.90 5.66
CA ALA A 468 -32.39 0.34 5.69
C ALA A 468 -32.47 -0.84 4.72
N LEU A 469 -32.70 -2.04 5.25
CA LEU A 469 -32.73 -3.30 4.50
C LEU A 469 -34.03 -4.06 4.79
N THR A 470 -34.45 -4.91 3.86
CA THR A 470 -35.52 -5.89 4.07
C THR A 470 -34.98 -7.27 3.74
N LEU A 471 -34.99 -8.17 4.72
CA LEU A 471 -34.55 -9.55 4.55
C LEU A 471 -35.75 -10.46 4.28
N ALA A 472 -35.61 -11.36 3.31
CA ALA A 472 -36.53 -12.47 3.13
C ALA A 472 -36.44 -13.44 4.33
N PRO A 473 -37.46 -14.28 4.58
CA PRO A 473 -37.34 -15.38 5.53
C PRO A 473 -36.19 -16.31 5.16
N PHE A 474 -35.42 -16.74 6.17
CA PHE A 474 -34.30 -17.67 5.99
C PHE A 474 -34.17 -18.55 7.23
N ALA A 475 -33.38 -19.61 7.15
CA ALA A 475 -32.94 -20.34 8.33
C ALA A 475 -31.42 -20.32 8.43
N ILE A 476 -30.92 -20.06 9.63
CA ILE A 476 -29.50 -20.03 9.93
C ILE A 476 -29.13 -21.22 10.79
N ARG A 477 -27.95 -21.78 10.55
CA ARG A 477 -27.42 -22.87 11.34
C ARG A 477 -27.23 -22.47 12.82
N GLU A 478 -27.60 -23.36 13.75
CA GLU A 478 -27.53 -23.13 15.20
C GLU A 478 -26.10 -22.87 15.73
N SER A 479 -25.07 -23.38 15.04
CA SER A 479 -23.66 -23.18 15.35
C SER A 479 -22.82 -23.08 14.07
N ALA A 480 -21.56 -22.69 14.21
CA ALA A 480 -20.59 -22.76 13.12
C ALA A 480 -20.36 -24.20 12.62
N VAL A 481 -19.84 -24.36 11.40
CA VAL A 481 -19.45 -25.66 10.87
C VAL A 481 -18.35 -26.25 11.73
N THR A 482 -18.44 -27.54 12.08
CA THR A 482 -17.45 -28.20 12.95
C THR A 482 -16.39 -28.95 12.15
N ASN A 483 -15.28 -29.26 12.81
CA ASN A 483 -14.24 -30.11 12.23
C ASN A 483 -14.76 -31.50 11.81
N ALA A 484 -15.68 -32.10 12.58
CA ALA A 484 -16.25 -33.40 12.21
C ALA A 484 -17.02 -33.33 10.89
N GLU A 485 -17.74 -32.24 10.65
CA GLU A 485 -18.57 -32.10 9.46
C GLU A 485 -17.75 -31.79 8.21
N ILE A 486 -16.72 -30.92 8.32
CA ILE A 486 -15.84 -30.65 7.17
C ILE A 486 -15.10 -31.93 6.75
N VAL A 487 -14.68 -32.75 7.73
CA VAL A 487 -14.04 -34.05 7.45
C VAL A 487 -15.02 -35.01 6.78
N ALA A 488 -16.27 -35.08 7.24
CA ALA A 488 -17.31 -35.87 6.60
C ALA A 488 -17.58 -35.41 5.15
N PHE A 489 -17.62 -34.10 4.91
CA PHE A 489 -17.73 -33.51 3.57
C PHE A 489 -16.58 -33.94 2.67
N VAL A 490 -15.33 -33.81 3.12
CA VAL A 490 -14.16 -34.21 2.34
C VAL A 490 -14.21 -35.70 2.01
N HIS A 491 -14.57 -36.55 2.97
CA HIS A 491 -14.68 -37.99 2.74
C HIS A 491 -15.80 -38.37 1.76
N ALA A 492 -16.96 -37.71 1.87
CA ALA A 492 -18.14 -37.99 1.04
C ALA A 492 -17.95 -37.53 -0.41
N THR A 493 -17.35 -36.35 -0.61
CA THR A 493 -17.23 -35.72 -1.92
C THR A 493 -15.89 -35.95 -2.60
N LYS A 494 -14.88 -36.41 -1.84
CA LYS A 494 -13.47 -36.41 -2.24
C LYS A 494 -12.98 -35.00 -2.58
N TYR A 495 -13.52 -33.98 -1.91
CA TYR A 495 -13.14 -32.60 -2.11
C TYR A 495 -11.64 -32.41 -1.90
N ALA A 496 -10.99 -31.84 -2.91
CA ALA A 496 -9.62 -31.38 -2.85
C ALA A 496 -9.61 -29.93 -3.36
N PRO A 497 -9.19 -28.97 -2.53
CA PRO A 497 -9.10 -27.59 -3.00
C PRO A 497 -8.03 -27.45 -4.08
N ALA A 498 -8.21 -26.46 -4.97
CA ALA A 498 -7.24 -26.16 -6.02
C ALA A 498 -5.85 -25.82 -5.44
N ASP A 499 -5.84 -25.12 -4.30
CA ASP A 499 -4.66 -24.96 -3.45
C ASP A 499 -4.76 -25.87 -2.22
N PRO A 500 -3.86 -26.83 -1.97
CA PRO A 500 -3.88 -27.60 -0.73
C PRO A 500 -3.23 -26.87 0.45
N GLU A 501 -2.48 -25.79 0.20
CA GLU A 501 -1.66 -25.10 1.20
C GLU A 501 -2.50 -24.69 2.42
N ARG A 502 -2.09 -25.12 3.60
CA ARG A 502 -2.78 -24.87 4.88
C ARG A 502 -4.24 -25.35 4.97
N PHE A 503 -4.77 -26.13 4.03
CA PHE A 503 -6.15 -26.65 4.12
C PHE A 503 -6.30 -27.61 5.31
N LEU A 504 -7.11 -27.21 6.29
CA LEU A 504 -7.31 -27.93 7.55
C LEU A 504 -5.99 -28.23 8.28
N ALA A 505 -5.05 -27.28 8.27
CA ALA A 505 -3.70 -27.47 8.83
C ALA A 505 -3.67 -27.82 10.32
N HIS A 506 -4.73 -27.49 11.07
CA HIS A 506 -4.89 -27.85 12.49
C HIS A 506 -5.29 -29.31 12.71
N ILE A 507 -5.71 -30.05 11.68
CA ILE A 507 -6.09 -31.45 11.79
C ILE A 507 -4.86 -32.32 11.51
N THR A 508 -4.49 -33.15 12.49
CA THR A 508 -3.45 -34.17 12.30
C THR A 508 -3.93 -35.21 11.29
N ARG A 509 -3.14 -35.40 10.23
CA ARG A 509 -3.39 -36.36 9.16
C ARG A 509 -2.88 -37.76 9.53
N ASP A 510 -3.47 -38.78 8.91
CA ASP A 510 -2.99 -40.15 9.02
C ASP A 510 -1.63 -40.31 8.31
N ALA A 511 -0.97 -41.45 8.52
CA ALA A 511 0.37 -41.71 7.99
C ALA A 511 0.47 -41.63 6.45
N ASP A 512 -0.65 -41.80 5.74
CA ASP A 512 -0.76 -41.68 4.28
C ASP A 512 -1.09 -40.25 3.80
N GLY A 513 -1.22 -39.28 4.71
CA GLY A 513 -1.57 -37.89 4.43
C GLY A 513 -3.08 -37.61 4.33
N SER A 514 -3.93 -38.63 4.47
CA SER A 514 -5.38 -38.46 4.46
C SER A 514 -5.90 -37.85 5.77
N LEU A 515 -7.12 -37.30 5.73
CA LEU A 515 -7.81 -36.88 6.96
C LEU A 515 -8.30 -38.13 7.70
N PRO A 516 -8.21 -38.14 9.04
CA PRO A 516 -8.64 -39.29 9.83
C PRO A 516 -10.13 -39.57 9.63
N ALA A 517 -10.52 -40.84 9.77
CA ALA A 517 -11.91 -41.26 9.64
C ALA A 517 -12.82 -40.68 10.76
N ALA A 518 -12.25 -40.42 11.93
CA ALA A 518 -12.93 -39.81 13.07
C ALA A 518 -11.96 -38.91 13.85
N LEU A 519 -12.49 -37.85 14.44
CA LEU A 519 -11.72 -36.91 15.27
C LEU A 519 -12.03 -37.12 16.75
N PRO A 520 -11.05 -36.92 17.66
CA PRO A 520 -11.28 -36.80 19.09
C PRO A 520 -12.36 -35.74 19.40
N ALA A 521 -13.21 -35.99 20.39
CA ALA A 521 -14.40 -35.16 20.65
C ALA A 521 -14.07 -33.68 20.96
N ASP A 522 -12.92 -33.42 21.58
CA ASP A 522 -12.39 -32.10 21.90
C ASP A 522 -11.91 -31.31 20.67
N VAL A 523 -11.59 -31.99 19.56
CA VAL A 523 -11.26 -31.37 18.26
C VAL A 523 -12.48 -31.37 17.33
N ALA A 524 -13.23 -32.48 17.31
CA ALA A 524 -14.38 -32.72 16.44
C ALA A 524 -15.46 -31.64 16.56
N ASN A 525 -15.69 -31.14 17.78
CA ASN A 525 -16.74 -30.19 18.10
C ASN A 525 -16.31 -28.71 17.98
N LEU A 526 -15.02 -28.44 17.73
CA LEU A 526 -14.56 -27.07 17.49
C LEU A 526 -15.05 -26.58 16.13
N PRO A 527 -15.30 -25.26 15.99
CA PRO A 527 -15.59 -24.68 14.69
C PRO A 527 -14.40 -24.92 13.76
N VAL A 528 -14.70 -25.26 12.51
CA VAL A 528 -13.67 -25.46 11.50
C VAL A 528 -12.97 -24.15 11.19
N THR A 529 -11.65 -24.16 11.17
CA THR A 529 -10.82 -23.04 10.71
C THR A 529 -9.88 -23.55 9.61
N PHE A 530 -8.93 -22.74 9.13
CA PHE A 530 -8.04 -23.12 8.03
C PHE A 530 -8.79 -23.51 6.74
N VAL A 531 -9.86 -22.77 6.45
CA VAL A 531 -10.66 -22.87 5.22
C VAL A 531 -10.67 -21.53 4.49
N SER A 532 -10.65 -21.55 3.16
CA SER A 532 -10.83 -20.36 2.33
C SER A 532 -12.32 -20.04 2.15
N LEU A 533 -12.63 -18.89 1.55
CA LEU A 533 -14.00 -18.56 1.15
C LEU A 533 -14.57 -19.60 0.16
N ASP A 534 -13.74 -20.10 -0.75
CA ASP A 534 -14.15 -21.08 -1.76
C ASP A 534 -14.35 -22.48 -1.14
N ASP A 535 -13.55 -22.85 -0.13
CA ASP A 535 -13.77 -24.07 0.68
C ASP A 535 -15.12 -24.00 1.42
N ALA A 536 -15.42 -22.86 2.04
CA ALA A 536 -16.66 -22.63 2.77
C ALA A 536 -17.89 -22.67 1.84
N ARG A 537 -17.79 -22.09 0.65
CA ARG A 537 -18.82 -22.16 -0.40
C ARG A 537 -19.03 -23.58 -0.91
N ALA A 538 -17.95 -24.33 -1.16
CA ALA A 538 -18.04 -25.72 -1.61
C ALA A 538 -18.75 -26.61 -0.57
N PHE A 539 -18.43 -26.44 0.72
CA PHE A 539 -19.14 -27.13 1.80
C PHE A 539 -20.62 -26.73 1.86
N ALA A 540 -20.92 -25.43 1.80
CA ALA A 540 -22.29 -24.94 1.84
C ALA A 540 -23.12 -25.52 0.68
N ALA A 541 -22.57 -25.48 -0.54
CA ALA A 541 -23.21 -26.03 -1.73
C ALA A 541 -23.47 -27.54 -1.62
N TRP A 542 -22.54 -28.31 -1.03
CA TRP A 542 -22.74 -29.74 -0.77
C TRP A 542 -23.93 -30.03 0.14
N GLN A 543 -24.21 -29.14 1.10
CA GLN A 543 -25.39 -29.24 1.97
C GLN A 543 -26.68 -28.67 1.33
N GLY A 544 -26.62 -28.14 0.11
CA GLY A 544 -27.73 -27.36 -0.47
C GLY A 544 -27.97 -26.02 0.23
N HIS A 545 -26.93 -25.49 0.88
CA HIS A 545 -26.93 -24.24 1.63
C HIS A 545 -26.10 -23.15 0.92
N ARG A 546 -26.01 -21.97 1.54
CA ARG A 546 -25.06 -20.89 1.20
C ARG A 546 -24.46 -20.25 2.46
N LEU A 547 -23.49 -19.36 2.31
CA LEU A 547 -23.03 -18.52 3.43
C LEU A 547 -24.05 -17.41 3.72
N PRO A 548 -24.16 -16.92 4.98
CA PRO A 548 -24.99 -15.77 5.31
C PRO A 548 -24.43 -14.51 4.66
N THR A 549 -25.30 -13.64 4.15
CA THR A 549 -24.90 -12.25 3.90
C THR A 549 -24.56 -11.55 5.22
N GLU A 550 -23.79 -10.46 5.19
CA GLU A 550 -23.49 -9.68 6.39
C GLU A 550 -24.76 -9.22 7.13
N ALA A 551 -25.79 -8.82 6.37
CA ALA A 551 -27.07 -8.39 6.91
C ALA A 551 -27.84 -9.52 7.62
N GLU A 552 -27.88 -10.72 7.04
CA GLU A 552 -28.50 -11.89 7.66
C GLU A 552 -27.76 -12.32 8.93
N TRP A 553 -26.43 -12.27 8.88
CA TRP A 553 -25.60 -12.55 10.04
C TRP A 553 -25.92 -11.59 11.19
N GLN A 554 -25.94 -10.28 10.91
CA GLN A 554 -26.23 -9.27 11.92
C GLN A 554 -27.66 -9.40 12.45
N TRP A 555 -28.64 -9.61 11.57
CA TRP A 555 -30.03 -9.82 11.97
C TRP A 555 -30.17 -10.99 12.95
N ALA A 556 -29.53 -12.12 12.64
CA ALA A 556 -29.54 -13.29 13.51
C ALA A 556 -28.86 -13.00 14.86
N ALA A 557 -27.71 -12.32 14.83
CA ALA A 557 -26.94 -11.98 16.01
C ALA A 557 -27.64 -10.96 16.92
N GLU A 558 -28.40 -10.02 16.36
CA GLU A 558 -29.16 -9.01 17.11
C GLU A 558 -30.46 -9.54 17.72
N GLY A 559 -30.64 -10.86 17.74
CA GLY A 559 -31.82 -11.49 18.33
C GLY A 559 -33.05 -11.41 17.41
N ALA A 560 -32.85 -11.62 16.11
CA ALA A 560 -33.84 -11.43 15.05
C ALA A 560 -34.25 -9.96 14.87
N GLY A 561 -33.26 -9.08 14.70
CA GLY A 561 -33.47 -7.65 14.45
C GLY A 561 -33.95 -6.83 15.67
N ARG A 562 -33.78 -7.35 16.90
CA ARG A 562 -34.17 -6.65 18.14
C ARG A 562 -33.13 -5.64 18.62
N GLY A 563 -32.00 -5.52 17.92
CA GLY A 563 -30.95 -4.55 18.22
C GLY A 563 -30.08 -4.89 19.42
N HIS A 564 -29.95 -6.17 19.81
CA HIS A 564 -29.04 -6.56 20.88
C HIS A 564 -27.59 -6.20 20.53
N ARG A 565 -26.85 -5.64 21.50
CA ARG A 565 -25.43 -5.28 21.29
C ARG A 565 -24.55 -6.51 21.05
N PHE A 566 -24.80 -7.63 21.71
CA PHE A 566 -24.15 -8.93 21.49
C PHE A 566 -25.19 -10.03 21.29
N PRO A 567 -24.80 -11.23 20.81
CA PRO A 567 -25.75 -12.33 20.60
C PRO A 567 -26.60 -12.65 21.83
N TRP A 568 -25.98 -12.63 23.01
CA TRP A 568 -26.61 -12.93 24.30
C TRP A 568 -27.27 -11.72 25.00
N GLY A 569 -27.39 -10.56 24.34
CA GLY A 569 -27.92 -9.32 24.92
C GLY A 569 -26.85 -8.23 25.09
N ASP A 570 -27.03 -7.30 26.04
CA ASP A 570 -26.24 -6.06 26.07
C ASP A 570 -25.01 -6.05 26.99
N GLY A 571 -24.84 -7.11 27.79
CA GLY A 571 -23.71 -7.23 28.71
C GLY A 571 -22.42 -7.68 28.01
N ASP A 572 -21.31 -7.01 28.32
CA ASP A 572 -19.98 -7.44 27.87
C ASP A 572 -19.59 -8.79 28.49
N ARG A 573 -18.83 -9.61 27.74
CA ARG A 573 -18.29 -10.89 28.22
C ARG A 573 -16.86 -11.06 27.77
N VAL A 574 -16.06 -11.68 28.63
CA VAL A 574 -14.68 -12.09 28.33
C VAL A 574 -14.65 -13.60 28.26
N PHE A 575 -14.03 -14.12 27.21
CA PHE A 575 -13.86 -15.56 27.00
C PHE A 575 -12.38 -15.94 27.21
N PRO A 576 -12.10 -17.22 27.54
CA PRO A 576 -10.74 -17.73 27.55
C PRO A 576 -10.06 -17.54 26.20
N PRO A 577 -8.72 -17.37 26.16
CA PRO A 577 -7.96 -17.15 24.93
C PRO A 577 -7.74 -18.45 24.13
N SER A 578 -8.80 -19.21 23.92
CA SER A 578 -8.78 -20.50 23.24
C SER A 578 -10.07 -20.73 22.48
N LEU A 579 -9.97 -21.42 21.35
CA LEU A 579 -11.14 -21.84 20.58
C LEU A 579 -12.04 -22.75 21.43
N ARG A 580 -13.34 -22.47 21.42
CA ARG A 580 -14.38 -23.20 22.16
C ARG A 580 -15.23 -24.04 21.20
N PRO A 581 -15.95 -25.06 21.69
CA PRO A 581 -16.90 -25.81 20.88
C PRO A 581 -17.85 -24.90 20.10
N ALA A 582 -18.15 -25.25 18.85
CA ALA A 582 -19.00 -24.47 17.96
C ALA A 582 -20.40 -24.25 18.57
N PHE A 583 -20.91 -25.27 19.27
CA PHE A 583 -22.13 -25.20 20.04
C PHE A 583 -21.85 -24.88 21.51
N ASP A 584 -22.15 -23.66 21.91
CA ASP A 584 -22.05 -23.19 23.30
C ASP A 584 -23.29 -22.38 23.67
N ARG A 585 -24.22 -23.02 24.40
CA ARG A 585 -25.48 -22.41 24.84
C ARG A 585 -25.29 -21.15 25.68
N SER A 586 -24.15 -20.99 26.34
CA SER A 586 -23.90 -19.76 27.10
C SER A 586 -23.84 -18.53 26.19
N THR A 587 -23.47 -18.71 24.91
CA THR A 587 -23.35 -17.64 23.92
C THR A 587 -24.60 -17.45 23.05
N ALA A 588 -25.69 -18.16 23.37
CA ALA A 588 -26.86 -18.23 22.50
C ALA A 588 -27.60 -16.89 22.38
N THR A 589 -28.12 -16.62 21.19
CA THR A 589 -29.19 -15.66 20.97
C THR A 589 -30.50 -16.15 21.61
N PRO A 590 -31.52 -15.29 21.80
CA PRO A 590 -32.84 -15.73 22.26
C PRO A 590 -33.46 -16.83 21.38
N GLN A 591 -33.10 -16.87 20.09
CA GLN A 591 -33.56 -17.88 19.14
C GLN A 591 -32.77 -19.18 19.23
N GLY A 592 -31.62 -19.18 19.92
CA GLY A 592 -30.78 -20.35 20.15
C GLY A 592 -29.52 -20.42 19.28
N VAL A 593 -29.20 -19.39 18.50
CA VAL A 593 -28.00 -19.37 17.65
C VAL A 593 -26.77 -19.12 18.53
N THR A 594 -25.79 -20.02 18.49
CA THR A 594 -24.60 -19.98 19.35
C THR A 594 -23.34 -19.57 18.58
N GLY A 595 -22.31 -19.14 19.31
CA GLY A 595 -20.95 -18.94 18.79
C GLY A 595 -20.74 -17.69 17.93
N LEU A 596 -21.75 -16.83 17.80
CA LEU A 596 -21.70 -15.65 16.92
C LEU A 596 -20.74 -14.55 17.40
N SER A 597 -20.23 -14.56 18.64
CA SER A 597 -19.27 -13.54 19.08
C SER A 597 -18.20 -14.08 20.02
N GLY A 598 -16.94 -13.73 19.73
CA GLY A 598 -15.78 -14.01 20.57
C GLY A 598 -15.28 -15.46 20.55
N ASN A 599 -15.51 -16.19 19.45
CA ASN A 599 -14.92 -17.52 19.26
C ASN A 599 -14.00 -17.50 18.02
N ALA A 600 -14.53 -17.72 16.82
CA ALA A 600 -13.82 -17.47 15.58
C ALA A 600 -14.54 -16.37 14.81
N TRP A 601 -13.79 -15.61 14.01
CA TRP A 601 -14.39 -14.75 13.00
C TRP A 601 -15.21 -15.60 12.04
N GLU A 602 -16.32 -15.07 11.54
CA GLU A 602 -17.14 -15.79 10.58
C GLU A 602 -17.15 -15.13 9.21
N LEU A 603 -16.86 -15.93 8.18
CA LEU A 603 -17.01 -15.57 6.78
C LEU A 603 -18.48 -15.28 6.46
N THR A 604 -18.68 -14.26 5.63
CA THR A 604 -19.98 -13.89 5.07
C THR A 604 -19.94 -13.98 3.55
N GLU A 605 -21.11 -14.15 2.93
CA GLU A 605 -21.32 -14.04 1.48
C GLU A 605 -21.32 -12.58 1.03
N SER A 606 -20.30 -11.83 1.45
CA SER A 606 -20.15 -10.40 1.20
C SER A 606 -18.77 -10.11 0.65
N GLU A 607 -18.42 -10.87 -0.40
CA GLU A 607 -17.20 -10.67 -1.17
C GLU A 607 -17.33 -9.41 -2.03
N HIS A 608 -16.37 -8.51 -1.88
CA HIS A 608 -16.26 -7.29 -2.64
C HIS A 608 -15.00 -7.32 -3.52
N THR A 609 -15.07 -6.65 -4.66
CA THR A 609 -13.91 -6.39 -5.53
C THR A 609 -14.02 -5.00 -6.17
N ASP A 610 -12.89 -4.31 -6.28
CA ASP A 610 -12.71 -3.11 -7.12
C ASP A 610 -11.87 -3.40 -8.38
N GLY A 611 -11.55 -4.67 -8.63
CA GLY A 611 -10.66 -5.13 -9.72
C GLY A 611 -9.17 -5.15 -9.37
N HIS A 612 -8.79 -4.61 -8.21
CA HIS A 612 -7.42 -4.60 -7.69
C HIS A 612 -7.30 -5.31 -6.33
N THR A 613 -8.35 -5.24 -5.52
CA THR A 613 -8.42 -5.82 -4.18
C THR A 613 -9.72 -6.59 -4.02
N ARG A 614 -9.61 -7.82 -3.52
CA ARG A 614 -10.74 -8.62 -3.05
C ARG A 614 -10.78 -8.66 -1.53
N PHE A 615 -11.97 -8.56 -0.96
CA PHE A 615 -12.14 -8.68 0.49
C PHE A 615 -13.53 -9.20 0.87
N VAL A 616 -13.66 -9.71 2.09
CA VAL A 616 -14.94 -10.04 2.73
C VAL A 616 -15.07 -9.30 4.05
N MET A 617 -16.31 -9.16 4.54
CA MET A 617 -16.56 -8.62 5.88
C MET A 617 -16.69 -9.78 6.87
N LEU A 618 -15.76 -9.85 7.82
CA LEU A 618 -15.80 -10.81 8.91
C LEU A 618 -16.62 -10.29 10.09
N ARG A 619 -17.30 -11.20 10.77
CA ARG A 619 -18.20 -10.89 11.89
C ARG A 619 -17.86 -11.67 13.16
N GLY A 620 -18.29 -11.13 14.30
CA GLY A 620 -18.28 -11.83 15.59
C GLY A 620 -17.01 -11.69 16.45
N GLY A 621 -15.84 -11.50 15.84
CA GLY A 621 -14.59 -11.44 16.59
C GLY A 621 -13.99 -12.80 16.90
N VAL A 622 -12.90 -12.80 17.66
CA VAL A 622 -12.01 -13.95 17.82
C VAL A 622 -11.63 -14.19 19.28
N TYR A 623 -11.30 -15.43 19.63
CA TYR A 623 -10.85 -15.85 20.95
C TYR A 623 -9.50 -15.24 21.36
N LEU A 624 -8.70 -14.74 20.42
CA LEU A 624 -7.39 -14.18 20.72
C LEU A 624 -7.51 -12.95 21.66
N PRO A 625 -6.55 -12.76 22.58
CA PRO A 625 -6.50 -11.57 23.42
C PRO A 625 -6.30 -10.31 22.57
N PRO A 626 -6.63 -9.11 23.08
CA PRO A 626 -6.32 -7.84 22.41
C PRO A 626 -4.85 -7.80 21.96
N GLY A 627 -4.61 -7.33 20.73
CA GLY A 627 -3.26 -7.12 20.23
C GLY A 627 -2.58 -5.93 20.93
N GLU A 628 -1.26 -5.90 20.91
CA GLU A 628 -0.46 -4.83 21.52
C GLU A 628 -0.35 -3.57 20.64
N SER A 629 -0.70 -3.70 19.37
CA SER A 629 -0.58 -2.66 18.34
C SER A 629 -1.94 -2.22 17.83
N GLU A 630 -2.13 -0.90 17.69
CA GLU A 630 -3.35 -0.28 17.15
C GLU A 630 -3.59 -0.61 15.66
N TRP A 631 -2.52 -0.95 14.94
CA TRP A 631 -2.51 -1.36 13.53
C TRP A 631 -3.24 -2.70 13.33
N LEU A 632 -3.24 -3.58 14.33
CA LEU A 632 -3.85 -4.90 14.23
C LEU A 632 -5.38 -4.82 14.41
N PRO A 633 -6.16 -5.75 13.84
CA PRO A 633 -7.61 -5.79 14.01
C PRO A 633 -7.99 -5.95 15.48
N ARG A 634 -9.13 -5.38 15.88
CA ARG A 634 -9.64 -5.55 17.25
C ARG A 634 -10.04 -7.01 17.48
N ARG A 635 -9.54 -7.60 18.57
CA ARG A 635 -9.77 -9.00 18.95
C ARG A 635 -10.79 -9.13 20.09
N GLY A 636 -11.06 -10.35 20.54
CA GLY A 636 -12.10 -10.65 21.52
C GLY A 636 -13.51 -10.68 20.93
N ALA A 637 -14.51 -10.80 21.80
CA ALA A 637 -15.92 -10.66 21.43
C ALA A 637 -16.20 -9.28 20.86
N ARG A 638 -16.75 -9.21 19.64
CA ARG A 638 -17.18 -7.96 19.03
C ARG A 638 -18.69 -7.76 19.16
N PRO A 639 -19.15 -6.51 19.36
CA PRO A 639 -20.57 -6.17 19.22
C PRO A 639 -21.11 -6.57 17.85
N ASN A 640 -22.40 -6.86 17.80
CA ASN A 640 -23.13 -7.25 16.58
C ASN A 640 -23.13 -6.18 15.50
N GLN A 641 -22.81 -4.93 15.84
CA GLN A 641 -22.74 -3.82 14.90
C GLN A 641 -21.33 -3.62 14.34
N GLU A 642 -20.34 -4.44 14.71
CA GLU A 642 -18.98 -4.30 14.22
C GLU A 642 -18.62 -5.40 13.21
N HIS A 643 -17.70 -5.07 12.32
CA HIS A 643 -17.07 -5.99 11.39
C HIS A 643 -15.57 -5.76 11.30
N ALA A 644 -14.89 -6.63 10.56
CA ALA A 644 -13.53 -6.40 10.12
C ALA A 644 -13.42 -6.68 8.60
N LYS A 645 -12.78 -5.75 7.87
CA LYS A 645 -12.41 -5.96 6.47
C LYS A 645 -11.29 -7.00 6.42
N TYR A 646 -11.50 -8.06 5.65
CA TYR A 646 -10.54 -9.13 5.49
C TYR A 646 -10.15 -9.26 4.02
N ILE A 647 -8.96 -8.77 3.69
CA ILE A 647 -8.42 -8.84 2.33
C ILE A 647 -8.11 -10.30 1.99
N LEU A 648 -8.58 -10.72 0.81
CA LEU A 648 -8.32 -12.03 0.24
C LEU A 648 -7.09 -11.94 -0.67
N LEU A 649 -6.03 -12.69 -0.36
CA LEU A 649 -4.75 -12.67 -1.06
C LEU A 649 -4.65 -13.84 -2.03
N ALA A 650 -4.71 -15.05 -1.48
CA ALA A 650 -4.65 -16.34 -2.17
C ALA A 650 -5.16 -17.42 -1.21
N ASP A 651 -5.67 -18.55 -1.72
CA ASP A 651 -6.37 -19.54 -0.89
C ASP A 651 -5.56 -20.01 0.32
N GLY A 652 -4.27 -20.35 0.15
CA GLY A 652 -3.39 -20.71 1.26
C GLY A 652 -3.23 -19.60 2.31
N LEU A 653 -3.09 -18.35 1.87
CA LEU A 653 -2.98 -17.18 2.75
C LEU A 653 -4.30 -16.82 3.44
N ASP A 654 -5.43 -17.07 2.76
CA ASP A 654 -6.78 -16.78 3.24
C ASP A 654 -7.21 -17.75 4.36
N ARG A 655 -6.60 -18.94 4.42
CA ARG A 655 -6.82 -19.96 5.46
C ARG A 655 -6.16 -19.58 6.77
N SER A 656 -6.97 -18.97 7.62
CA SER A 656 -6.61 -18.52 8.97
C SER A 656 -7.03 -19.52 10.05
N GLU A 657 -6.24 -19.61 11.12
CA GLU A 657 -6.59 -20.40 12.31
C GLU A 657 -7.78 -19.82 13.11
N THR A 658 -8.16 -18.57 12.83
CA THR A 658 -9.17 -17.82 13.58
C THR A 658 -10.43 -17.53 12.79
N VAL A 659 -10.50 -17.95 11.53
CA VAL A 659 -11.61 -17.68 10.63
C VAL A 659 -12.35 -18.97 10.35
N SER A 660 -13.62 -18.98 10.69
CA SER A 660 -14.58 -20.05 10.48
C SER A 660 -15.75 -19.55 9.64
N PHE A 661 -16.81 -20.35 9.55
CA PHE A 661 -18.02 -19.99 8.83
C PHE A 661 -19.24 -20.77 9.34
N ARG A 662 -20.41 -20.31 8.92
CA ARG A 662 -21.68 -21.00 9.08
C ARG A 662 -22.51 -20.88 7.81
N THR A 663 -23.61 -21.61 7.76
CA THR A 663 -24.47 -21.69 6.58
C THR A 663 -25.90 -21.22 6.86
N VAL A 664 -26.59 -20.80 5.81
CA VAL A 664 -28.02 -20.46 5.81
C VAL A 664 -28.72 -21.14 4.63
N VAL A 665 -30.04 -21.23 4.72
CA VAL A 665 -30.94 -21.61 3.63
C VAL A 665 -32.04 -20.58 3.48
N ASP A 666 -32.42 -20.30 2.23
CA ASP A 666 -33.56 -19.44 1.94
C ASP A 666 -34.86 -20.16 2.31
N ARG A 667 -35.87 -19.42 2.79
CA ARG A 667 -37.19 -19.96 3.04
C ARG A 667 -38.23 -19.28 2.14
N PRO A 668 -39.17 -20.06 1.56
CA PRO A 668 -40.23 -19.54 0.73
C PRO A 668 -41.21 -18.65 1.50
#